data_AF-A0A3Q3GZW6-F1
#
_entry.id   AF-A0A3Q3GZW6-F1
#
_cell.length_a   1.000
_cell.length_b   1.000
_cell.length_c   1.000
_cell.angle_alpha   90.00
_cell.angle_beta   90.00
_cell.angle_gamma   90.00
#
_symmetry.space_group_name_H-M   'P 1'
#
loop_
_entity.id
_entity.type
_entity.pdbx_description
1 polymer ?
#
loop_
_entity_poly.entity_id
_entity_poly.type
_entity_poly.pdbx_seq_one_letter_code
_entity_poly.pdbx_strand_id
1 'polypeptide(L)'
;MWMKSLLLGCLTIGLLLELSNAGLVKKIIRHLFNHVYNINVPTTSLCTVDLDSPGGSEVEHKSAPMDMQNTEHIEHTEDGDNQIVFTHRISIPKQACGCENQLPDIKDILNRLEMLESELSSLREQCSSGSSCCGAPVTGEVSTKPFCNGRGNWSTDTCSCVCEPGWKGPNCTEPECPGDCQDQGRCVDGKCDVELCLLDCGDYGHCVDGSCACEDGFIGEDCGQTNCLNNCLGRGRCVDDECVCDEPWTGFDCSELICPNDCYDRGRCVNGTCFCDEGFTGEDCGEITCPGNCNNRGMCVNGQCACQTGYTGEDCSKLTCPKNCNERGHCFNGKCICDPGFEGEDCSILSCPDNCNNRGQCINGECVCDAGYQGEDCSELSCPNNCQDRGRCVDGLCICDKGYAGEDCSIKTCPKDCMGRGECVDGKCVCFVGFTGKDCGELTCPNDCLDRGHCVNGQCVCHKGFTGEDCSEKTCPKNCLDRGYCVDGKCVCYEGFTGPDCSILTCPDDCQDQGRCENGVCVCDEGFIGEDCSGGKTACINLTLTTFLTKQYYRPVLQGTDFQCLSTVSPPKDLTVVEVTPETVDLTWENEMRVTEYLITYMPTAPGGLELDMQVPGDQKIATIRELEPGVEYMISVYAVLNNKRSVPVSARVATHLPEPEGLKFKSVRDTSVEVQWDPLDISFDGWNLIFRNTVKEDGEILNSLGRPETTFEQSGLGPGQEYEVKLQVVKNNKLGKPASKNVITSKSTHPHCLPAYHSFPLDLLHALHPVC
;
A
#
# COMPACT_ATOMS: atom_id res chain seq x y z
N MET A 1 -3.13 -15.40 59.44
CA MET A 1 -2.26 -14.20 59.32
C MET A 1 -1.47 -14.33 58.00
N TRP A 2 -0.81 -13.29 57.47
CA TRP A 2 -0.16 -13.31 56.13
C TRP A 2 -1.10 -13.44 54.90
N MET A 3 -2.34 -12.93 54.98
CA MET A 3 -3.19 -12.75 53.78
C MET A 3 -4.14 -11.53 53.86
N LYS A 4 -3.73 -10.48 54.60
CA LYS A 4 -4.49 -9.22 54.75
C LYS A 4 -3.61 -7.95 54.62
N SER A 5 -2.46 -8.06 53.97
CA SER A 5 -1.45 -6.98 53.92
C SER A 5 -1.00 -6.55 52.51
N LEU A 6 -1.40 -7.26 51.44
CA LEU A 6 -1.23 -6.79 50.05
C LEU A 6 -2.47 -6.03 49.54
N LEU A 7 -3.68 -6.42 49.98
CA LEU A 7 -4.94 -5.78 49.55
C LEU A 7 -5.15 -4.35 50.08
N LEU A 8 -4.31 -3.87 51.01
CA LEU A 8 -4.31 -2.48 51.47
C LEU A 8 -3.38 -1.55 50.65
N GLY A 9 -2.55 -2.09 49.75
CA GLY A 9 -1.61 -1.29 48.95
C GLY A 9 -2.20 -0.76 47.64
N CYS A 10 -3.07 -1.52 46.98
CA CYS A 10 -3.60 -1.13 45.65
C CYS A 10 -4.83 -0.22 45.71
N LEU A 11 -5.56 -0.19 46.83
CA LEU A 11 -6.76 0.65 47.01
C LEU A 11 -6.45 2.11 47.39
N THR A 12 -5.21 2.42 47.77
CA THR A 12 -4.79 3.78 48.18
C THR A 12 -4.14 4.60 47.07
N ILE A 13 -3.81 4.00 45.93
CA ILE A 13 -3.28 4.70 44.74
C ILE A 13 -4.42 5.10 43.79
N GLY A 14 -5.44 4.25 43.62
CA GLY A 14 -6.63 4.58 42.82
C GLY A 14 -7.48 5.73 43.40
N LEU A 15 -7.41 5.97 44.72
CA LEU A 15 -8.20 7.02 45.38
C LEU A 15 -7.50 8.40 45.45
N LEU A 16 -6.34 8.55 44.81
CA LEU A 16 -5.56 9.81 44.76
C LEU A 16 -5.64 10.54 43.42
N LEU A 17 -6.34 9.98 42.42
CA LEU A 17 -6.59 10.62 41.11
C LEU A 17 -8.04 11.07 40.91
N GLU A 18 -9.00 10.57 41.69
CA GLU A 18 -10.38 11.08 41.74
C GLU A 18 -10.78 11.49 43.17
N LEU A 19 -10.33 12.68 43.63
CA LEU A 19 -11.08 13.60 44.51
C LEU A 19 -10.27 14.85 44.90
N SER A 20 -10.00 15.73 43.93
CA SER A 20 -9.57 17.13 44.20
C SER A 20 -10.49 18.16 43.52
N ASN A 21 -11.80 17.89 43.51
CA ASN A 21 -12.83 18.78 42.99
C ASN A 21 -13.28 19.81 44.04
N ALA A 22 -12.81 21.06 43.92
CA ALA A 22 -13.34 22.22 44.65
C ALA A 22 -13.02 23.53 43.89
N GLY A 23 -13.88 23.95 42.96
CA GLY A 23 -13.67 25.18 42.18
C GLY A 23 -14.42 26.40 42.75
N LEU A 24 -13.89 27.61 42.57
CA LEU A 24 -14.65 28.86 42.74
C LEU A 24 -14.05 30.08 41.97
N VAL A 25 -14.84 30.65 41.05
CA VAL A 25 -15.00 32.11 40.78
C VAL A 25 -13.82 32.99 40.25
N LYS A 26 -13.93 33.36 38.95
CA LYS A 26 -13.72 34.69 38.28
C LYS A 26 -12.37 35.48 38.34
N LYS A 27 -11.89 35.83 37.11
CA LYS A 27 -11.71 37.20 36.50
C LYS A 27 -10.30 37.85 36.24
N ILE A 28 -10.07 38.15 34.93
CA ILE A 28 -9.36 39.31 34.26
C ILE A 28 -7.79 39.30 34.15
N ILE A 29 -7.32 39.92 33.05
CA ILE A 29 -5.96 40.38 32.63
C ILE A 29 -5.06 39.28 32.04
N ARG A 30 -4.65 39.24 30.75
CA ARG A 30 -4.68 40.12 29.54
C ARG A 30 -3.60 41.22 29.38
N HIS A 31 -2.46 40.84 28.78
CA HIS A 31 -1.65 41.65 27.83
C HIS A 31 -1.19 40.72 26.68
N LEU A 32 -1.12 41.04 25.38
CA LEU A 32 -1.20 42.26 24.54
C LEU A 32 0.15 42.83 24.05
N PHE A 33 0.42 42.61 22.75
CA PHE A 33 0.95 43.53 21.72
C PHE A 33 0.44 42.94 20.38
N ASN A 34 -0.32 43.59 19.48
CA ASN A 34 -0.36 44.95 18.92
C ASN A 34 0.84 45.37 18.07
N HIS A 35 0.63 45.43 16.75
CA HIS A 35 0.95 46.61 15.92
C HIS A 35 -0.11 46.76 14.81
N VAL A 36 -0.32 47.99 14.33
CA VAL A 36 -1.42 48.38 13.42
C VAL A 36 -0.85 49.13 12.19
N TYR A 37 -1.58 49.06 11.07
CA TYR A 37 -1.25 49.67 9.78
C TYR A 37 -1.45 51.20 9.72
N ASN A 38 -0.93 51.82 8.65
CA ASN A 38 -1.72 52.69 7.75
C ASN A 38 -1.06 52.71 6.34
N ILE A 39 -1.71 52.76 5.16
CA ILE A 39 -3.03 53.24 4.67
C ILE A 39 -3.04 54.78 4.46
N ASN A 40 -3.31 55.36 3.28
CA ASN A 40 -3.63 54.80 1.94
C ASN A 40 -3.62 55.83 0.77
N VAL A 41 -3.24 55.39 -0.45
CA VAL A 41 -3.74 55.73 -1.84
C VAL A 41 -4.05 57.21 -2.26
N PRO A 42 -4.62 57.55 -3.46
CA PRO A 42 -4.56 56.99 -4.83
C PRO A 42 -4.23 58.03 -5.97
N THR A 43 -4.35 57.56 -7.23
CA THR A 43 -4.64 58.27 -8.51
C THR A 43 -3.44 58.73 -9.37
N THR A 44 -3.49 58.76 -10.72
CA THR A 44 -4.55 58.56 -11.74
C THR A 44 -4.15 57.57 -12.87
N SER A 45 -5.08 57.24 -13.78
CA SER A 45 -4.87 56.49 -15.04
C SER A 45 -4.83 57.39 -16.28
N LEU A 46 -4.36 56.88 -17.44
CA LEU A 46 -4.69 57.35 -18.81
C LEU A 46 -4.32 56.28 -19.89
N CYS A 47 -4.71 56.50 -21.16
CA CYS A 47 -4.77 55.49 -22.25
C CYS A 47 -3.55 55.58 -23.24
N THR A 48 -3.45 54.98 -24.46
CA THR A 48 -4.46 54.54 -25.47
C THR A 48 -3.84 53.72 -26.66
N VAL A 49 -4.65 52.83 -27.28
CA VAL A 49 -4.66 52.24 -28.67
C VAL A 49 -3.44 51.61 -29.41
N ASP A 50 -3.72 50.43 -30.00
CA ASP A 50 -3.44 49.96 -31.40
C ASP A 50 -2.00 49.57 -31.87
N LEU A 51 -1.74 48.72 -32.90
CA LEU A 51 -2.60 47.92 -33.83
C LEU A 51 -1.85 46.69 -34.46
N ASP A 52 -2.54 46.01 -35.39
CA ASP A 52 -2.13 45.13 -36.52
C ASP A 52 -1.72 43.64 -36.36
N SER A 53 -2.17 42.88 -37.36
CA SER A 53 -2.08 41.43 -37.63
C SER A 53 -2.24 41.23 -39.18
N PRO A 54 -2.09 40.05 -39.84
CA PRO A 54 -2.84 38.82 -39.55
C PRO A 54 -2.19 37.46 -39.95
N GLY A 55 -2.88 36.36 -39.61
CA GLY A 55 -2.82 35.07 -40.36
C GLY A 55 -2.37 33.85 -39.54
N GLY A 56 -3.15 32.75 -39.40
CA GLY A 56 -4.59 32.58 -39.66
C GLY A 56 -4.98 31.21 -40.22
N SER A 57 -5.56 30.33 -39.38
CA SER A 57 -6.62 29.32 -39.66
C SER A 57 -6.60 28.18 -38.60
N GLU A 58 -7.70 27.56 -38.17
CA GLU A 58 -9.15 27.86 -38.14
C GLU A 58 -9.75 27.05 -36.94
N VAL A 59 -10.61 27.62 -36.06
CA VAL A 59 -12.11 27.51 -36.03
C VAL A 59 -12.61 26.05 -35.82
N GLU A 60 -13.50 25.67 -34.88
CA GLU A 60 -14.74 26.25 -34.27
C GLU A 60 -14.77 26.16 -32.72
N HIS A 61 -15.81 26.59 -31.96
CA HIS A 61 -16.62 27.83 -31.88
C HIS A 61 -17.77 27.67 -30.83
N LYS A 62 -18.31 28.81 -30.34
CA LYS A 62 -19.54 29.02 -29.49
C LYS A 62 -19.37 28.84 -27.96
N SER A 63 -19.90 29.65 -27.04
CA SER A 63 -20.51 31.01 -26.96
C SER A 63 -21.17 31.07 -25.55
N ALA A 64 -20.77 31.95 -24.62
CA ALA A 64 -21.28 33.33 -24.39
C ALA A 64 -22.74 33.41 -23.83
N PRO A 65 -23.17 34.52 -23.18
CA PRO A 65 -22.49 35.42 -22.23
C PRO A 65 -23.37 35.74 -20.98
N MET A 66 -22.93 36.64 -20.07
CA MET A 66 -23.64 37.84 -19.59
C MET A 66 -22.97 38.48 -18.33
N ASP A 67 -23.47 39.63 -17.89
CA ASP A 67 -22.76 40.69 -17.15
C ASP A 67 -23.57 41.17 -15.90
N MET A 68 -23.07 42.19 -15.20
CA MET A 68 -23.77 43.19 -14.37
C MET A 68 -24.21 42.89 -12.90
N GLN A 69 -23.60 43.64 -11.96
CA GLN A 69 -24.25 44.60 -11.00
C GLN A 69 -25.18 44.09 -9.86
N ASN A 70 -25.32 44.72 -8.67
CA ASN A 70 -24.62 45.83 -7.95
C ASN A 70 -25.11 45.90 -6.45
N THR A 71 -24.43 46.67 -5.56
CA THR A 71 -24.89 47.23 -4.22
C THR A 71 -25.40 46.25 -3.11
N GLU A 72 -25.28 46.43 -1.77
CA GLU A 72 -24.56 47.28 -0.77
C GLU A 72 -24.60 46.53 0.62
N HIS A 73 -24.30 46.96 1.88
CA HIS A 73 -24.15 48.19 2.73
C HIS A 73 -23.14 47.81 3.90
N ILE A 74 -22.46 48.60 4.77
CA ILE A 74 -22.78 49.69 5.75
C ILE A 74 -23.60 49.17 6.99
N GLU A 75 -23.28 49.37 8.30
CA GLU A 75 -22.38 50.29 9.07
C GLU A 75 -21.88 49.72 10.47
N HIS A 76 -21.43 50.57 11.43
CA HIS A 76 -21.31 50.45 12.92
C HIS A 76 -20.00 50.00 13.65
N THR A 77 -19.07 50.97 13.83
CA THR A 77 -18.41 51.52 15.08
C THR A 77 -18.49 50.80 16.46
N GLU A 78 -17.72 51.03 17.56
CA GLU A 78 -16.47 51.74 18.03
C GLU A 78 -16.29 51.39 19.57
N ASP A 79 -15.30 51.73 20.42
CA ASP A 79 -13.82 52.04 20.40
C ASP A 79 -13.30 52.05 21.89
N GLY A 80 -11.99 52.25 22.19
CA GLY A 80 -11.51 52.90 23.45
C GLY A 80 -10.21 52.41 24.15
N ASP A 81 -9.14 53.24 24.09
CA ASP A 81 -8.19 53.65 25.18
C ASP A 81 -7.30 52.64 26.01
N ASN A 82 -6.05 52.95 26.47
CA ASN A 82 -5.08 54.04 26.21
C ASN A 82 -3.61 53.78 26.75
N GLN A 83 -2.61 54.56 26.26
CA GLN A 83 -1.25 54.91 26.80
C GLN A 83 0.01 53.97 26.68
N ILE A 84 1.13 54.29 27.40
CA ILE A 84 2.56 54.26 26.93
C ILE A 84 3.63 53.82 28.00
N VAL A 85 4.93 54.23 27.85
CA VAL A 85 6.12 54.28 28.78
C VAL A 85 7.08 53.05 28.89
N PHE A 86 8.44 53.13 28.97
CA PHE A 86 9.48 54.07 28.41
C PHE A 86 10.98 53.65 28.68
N THR A 87 11.96 54.08 27.84
CA THR A 87 13.46 54.22 28.06
C THR A 87 14.38 52.97 28.18
N HIS A 88 15.72 52.95 27.96
CA HIS A 88 16.86 53.91 27.73
C HIS A 88 17.93 53.26 26.76
N ARG A 89 19.00 53.89 26.21
CA ARG A 89 19.29 55.24 25.61
C ARG A 89 20.68 55.18 24.89
N ILE A 90 20.90 56.04 23.88
CA ILE A 90 22.10 56.11 22.99
C ILE A 90 23.18 57.11 23.50
N SER A 91 24.43 56.98 23.03
CA SER A 91 25.43 58.07 22.97
C SER A 91 26.33 58.01 21.70
N ILE A 92 27.07 59.07 21.31
CA ILE A 92 26.72 60.16 20.34
C ILE A 92 28.02 60.47 19.50
N PRO A 93 28.29 61.66 18.88
CA PRO A 93 27.58 62.43 17.84
C PRO A 93 28.48 62.76 16.59
N LYS A 94 27.93 63.45 15.58
CA LYS A 94 28.50 64.73 15.07
C LYS A 94 27.53 65.56 14.20
N GLN A 95 27.69 66.87 14.26
CA GLN A 95 27.09 67.92 13.38
C GLN A 95 28.11 68.25 12.26
N ALA A 96 27.97 69.18 11.31
CA ALA A 96 27.08 70.34 11.08
C ALA A 96 27.01 70.59 9.53
N CYS A 97 26.35 71.59 8.91
CA CYS A 97 25.87 72.92 9.32
C CYS A 97 24.48 73.24 8.74
N GLY A 98 23.81 74.25 9.30
CA GLY A 98 22.49 74.73 8.87
C GLY A 98 21.80 75.50 9.99
N CYS A 99 22.31 76.70 10.28
CA CYS A 99 21.76 77.58 11.31
C CYS A 99 21.46 78.97 10.72
N GLU A 100 20.82 79.81 11.54
CA GLU A 100 20.26 81.14 11.24
C GLU A 100 18.81 81.14 10.68
N ASN A 101 17.89 82.00 11.14
CA ASN A 101 18.00 83.03 12.18
C ASN A 101 16.76 83.15 13.10
N GLN A 102 16.93 83.86 14.21
CA GLN A 102 15.88 84.13 15.19
C GLN A 102 14.92 85.22 14.72
N LEU A 103 13.61 85.00 14.84
CA LEU A 103 12.60 85.82 15.56
C LEU A 103 11.17 85.34 15.22
N PRO A 104 10.14 85.63 16.04
CA PRO A 104 8.85 84.94 15.96
C PRO A 104 7.80 85.59 15.06
N ASP A 105 6.83 84.75 14.67
CA ASP A 105 5.46 85.05 14.26
C ASP A 105 5.22 86.00 13.05
N ILE A 106 5.40 85.43 11.86
CA ILE A 106 4.98 86.04 10.58
C ILE A 106 3.65 85.44 10.07
N LYS A 107 3.18 84.32 10.66
CA LYS A 107 2.02 83.59 10.12
C LYS A 107 0.67 84.19 10.53
N ASP A 108 0.60 84.93 11.65
CA ASP A 108 -0.56 85.78 11.97
C ASP A 108 -0.62 87.07 11.12
N ILE A 109 0.52 87.52 10.57
CA ILE A 109 0.61 88.74 9.75
C ILE A 109 0.17 88.49 8.31
N LEU A 110 0.53 87.34 7.71
CA LEU A 110 0.16 87.01 6.33
C LEU A 110 -1.36 86.92 6.13
N ASN A 111 -2.06 86.24 7.04
CA ASN A 111 -3.53 86.16 7.08
C ASN A 111 -4.23 87.53 7.26
N ARG A 112 -3.48 88.60 7.53
CA ARG A 112 -3.96 89.94 7.82
C ARG A 112 -3.70 90.95 6.70
N LEU A 113 -2.80 90.61 5.77
CA LEU A 113 -2.58 91.37 4.52
C LEU A 113 -3.62 91.00 3.46
N GLU A 114 -3.96 89.71 3.35
CA GLU A 114 -4.93 89.19 2.38
C GLU A 114 -6.34 89.82 2.51
N MET A 115 -6.74 90.24 3.72
CA MET A 115 -7.99 90.98 3.94
C MET A 115 -7.94 92.46 3.55
N LEU A 116 -6.77 93.09 3.45
CA LEU A 116 -6.63 94.51 3.10
C LEU A 116 -6.46 94.75 1.58
N GLU A 117 -6.01 93.74 0.84
CA GLU A 117 -5.88 93.79 -0.62
C GLU A 117 -7.26 93.72 -1.32
N SER A 118 -8.23 93.07 -0.67
CA SER A 118 -9.64 93.01 -1.11
C SER A 118 -10.33 94.39 -1.06
N GLU A 119 -10.16 95.17 0.01
CA GLU A 119 -10.81 96.48 0.13
C GLU A 119 -10.20 97.53 -0.83
N LEU A 120 -8.88 97.51 -1.05
CA LEU A 120 -8.20 98.40 -2.00
C LEU A 120 -8.60 98.16 -3.47
N SER A 121 -8.95 96.92 -3.82
CA SER A 121 -9.40 96.57 -5.17
C SER A 121 -10.69 97.29 -5.56
N SER A 122 -11.62 97.48 -4.60
CA SER A 122 -12.92 98.12 -4.84
C SER A 122 -12.83 99.62 -5.19
N LEU A 123 -11.79 100.33 -4.72
CA LEU A 123 -11.59 101.74 -5.04
C LEU A 123 -11.01 101.98 -6.44
N ARG A 124 -10.33 100.99 -7.03
CA ARG A 124 -9.63 101.14 -8.32
C ARG A 124 -10.58 101.21 -9.51
N GLU A 125 -11.74 100.53 -9.44
CA GLU A 125 -12.74 100.53 -10.51
C GLU A 125 -13.54 101.84 -10.57
N GLN A 126 -13.79 102.51 -9.43
CA GLN A 126 -14.63 103.72 -9.39
C GLN A 126 -13.96 104.99 -9.93
N CYS A 127 -12.62 105.02 -10.06
CA CYS A 127 -11.90 106.14 -10.67
C CYS A 127 -11.42 105.88 -12.11
N SER A 128 -11.67 104.69 -12.67
CA SER A 128 -11.16 104.29 -14.00
C SER A 128 -12.14 104.54 -15.16
N SER A 129 -13.32 105.10 -14.89
CA SER A 129 -14.41 105.29 -15.88
C SER A 129 -14.99 106.72 -15.90
N GLY A 130 -14.13 107.74 -15.79
CA GLY A 130 -14.48 109.16 -15.96
C GLY A 130 -14.07 109.72 -17.31
N SER A 131 -15.03 110.23 -18.11
CA SER A 131 -14.82 110.60 -19.52
C SER A 131 -14.46 112.07 -19.75
N SER A 132 -13.54 112.29 -20.70
CA SER A 132 -13.27 113.54 -21.46
C SER A 132 -12.95 114.82 -20.67
N CYS A 133 -11.78 115.40 -20.96
CA CYS A 133 -11.39 116.75 -20.49
C CYS A 133 -10.91 117.65 -21.63
N CYS A 134 -11.75 117.81 -22.67
CA CYS A 134 -11.65 118.92 -23.62
C CYS A 134 -13.03 119.51 -24.02
N GLY A 135 -13.80 119.94 -23.01
CA GLY A 135 -14.60 121.16 -23.07
C GLY A 135 -15.96 121.18 -23.79
N ALA A 136 -17.03 121.31 -23.00
CA ALA A 136 -18.25 122.06 -23.35
C ALA A 136 -18.92 122.58 -22.04
N PRO A 137 -19.51 123.79 -21.99
CA PRO A 137 -18.68 125.01 -21.99
C PRO A 137 -19.01 126.05 -20.88
N VAL A 138 -17.95 126.73 -20.40
CA VAL A 138 -17.89 128.18 -20.05
C VAL A 138 -18.69 128.66 -18.81
N THR A 139 -18.03 129.26 -17.81
CA THR A 139 -17.86 130.74 -17.69
C THR A 139 -16.81 131.11 -16.62
N GLY A 140 -15.89 132.05 -16.92
CA GLY A 140 -14.97 132.66 -15.95
C GLY A 140 -13.61 133.10 -16.55
N GLU A 141 -13.21 134.36 -16.34
CA GLU A 141 -11.92 134.94 -16.81
C GLU A 141 -10.76 134.47 -15.92
N VAL A 142 -9.55 134.06 -16.36
CA VAL A 142 -8.63 134.47 -17.45
C VAL A 142 -7.63 135.57 -17.06
N SER A 143 -6.33 135.21 -17.00
CA SER A 143 -5.21 136.06 -17.44
C SER A 143 -3.87 135.28 -17.49
N THR A 144 -3.32 135.02 -18.68
CA THR A 144 -1.95 135.41 -19.14
C THR A 144 -1.49 134.64 -20.38
N LYS A 145 -1.16 135.37 -21.46
CA LYS A 145 -0.42 135.01 -22.70
C LYS A 145 -0.90 133.82 -23.60
N PRO A 146 -0.84 133.96 -24.94
CA PRO A 146 -1.18 132.89 -25.89
C PRO A 146 -0.02 131.91 -26.15
N PHE A 147 -0.35 130.67 -26.52
CA PHE A 147 0.57 129.53 -26.68
C PHE A 147 1.45 129.59 -27.96
N CYS A 148 0.94 130.19 -29.05
CA CYS A 148 1.52 130.12 -30.40
C CYS A 148 2.69 131.08 -30.70
N ASN A 149 3.53 131.39 -29.69
CA ASN A 149 4.73 132.24 -29.77
C ASN A 149 4.58 133.64 -30.45
N GLY A 150 3.37 134.09 -30.76
CA GLY A 150 3.11 135.34 -31.48
C GLY A 150 3.36 135.29 -32.99
N ARG A 151 3.50 134.11 -33.61
CA ARG A 151 3.61 133.90 -35.07
C ARG A 151 2.47 133.04 -35.66
N GLY A 152 1.37 132.99 -34.92
CA GLY A 152 0.19 132.21 -35.24
C GLY A 152 -0.87 132.39 -34.16
N ASN A 153 -2.06 131.86 -34.40
CA ASN A 153 -3.21 131.97 -33.50
C ASN A 153 -3.72 130.59 -33.09
N TRP A 154 -4.19 130.44 -31.85
CA TRP A 154 -4.65 129.15 -31.34
C TRP A 154 -6.09 128.87 -31.78
N SER A 155 -6.29 127.74 -32.47
CA SER A 155 -7.59 127.21 -32.83
C SER A 155 -8.12 126.35 -31.67
N THR A 156 -9.23 126.77 -31.07
CA THR A 156 -9.98 125.95 -30.09
C THR A 156 -10.55 124.68 -30.71
N ASP A 157 -10.88 124.74 -32.00
CA ASP A 157 -11.69 123.74 -32.69
C ASP A 157 -10.83 122.56 -33.19
N THR A 158 -9.51 122.78 -33.30
CA THR A 158 -8.50 121.76 -33.62
C THR A 158 -7.46 121.53 -32.52
N CYS A 159 -7.50 122.33 -31.43
CA CYS A 159 -6.51 122.34 -30.36
C CYS A 159 -5.06 122.43 -30.89
N SER A 160 -4.81 123.38 -31.79
CA SER A 160 -3.51 123.59 -32.43
C SER A 160 -3.29 125.04 -32.85
N CYS A 161 -2.03 125.43 -33.08
CA CYS A 161 -1.70 126.73 -33.66
C CYS A 161 -1.87 126.73 -35.19
N VAL A 162 -2.45 127.81 -35.72
CA VAL A 162 -2.45 128.12 -37.16
C VAL A 162 -1.41 129.21 -37.41
N CYS A 163 -0.41 128.92 -38.22
CA CYS A 163 0.80 129.74 -38.39
C CYS A 163 0.73 130.72 -39.57
N GLU A 164 1.52 131.79 -39.50
CA GLU A 164 1.71 132.72 -40.62
C GLU A 164 2.60 132.11 -41.73
N PRO A 165 2.38 132.46 -43.02
CA PRO A 165 3.10 131.84 -44.14
C PRO A 165 4.62 131.93 -44.04
N GLY A 166 5.30 130.83 -44.39
CA GLY A 166 6.75 130.68 -44.22
C GLY A 166 7.18 130.16 -42.85
N TRP A 167 6.22 129.91 -41.94
CA TRP A 167 6.46 129.27 -40.64
C TRP A 167 5.52 128.06 -40.43
N LYS A 168 6.09 126.97 -39.88
CA LYS A 168 5.41 125.72 -39.56
C LYS A 168 5.75 125.22 -38.14
N GLY A 169 5.32 124.00 -37.83
CA GLY A 169 5.46 123.37 -36.52
C GLY A 169 4.34 123.75 -35.54
N PRO A 170 4.08 122.93 -34.49
CA PRO A 170 2.89 123.03 -33.65
C PRO A 170 2.73 124.33 -32.85
N ASN A 171 3.82 125.10 -32.71
CA ASN A 171 3.85 126.42 -32.05
C ASN A 171 4.46 127.53 -32.93
N CYS A 172 4.48 127.34 -34.27
CA CYS A 172 4.89 128.34 -35.26
C CYS A 172 6.33 128.86 -35.10
N THR A 173 7.29 127.93 -35.07
CA THR A 173 8.71 128.18 -34.74
C THR A 173 9.72 127.69 -35.77
N GLU A 174 9.29 126.94 -36.79
CA GLU A 174 10.17 126.39 -37.83
C GLU A 174 9.98 127.16 -39.15
N PRO A 175 11.05 127.62 -39.83
CA PRO A 175 10.93 128.25 -41.14
C PRO A 175 10.70 127.22 -42.26
N GLU A 176 10.14 127.67 -43.39
CA GLU A 176 9.81 126.80 -44.54
C GLU A 176 10.51 127.26 -45.83
N CYS A 177 11.45 126.44 -46.34
CA CYS A 177 12.17 126.69 -47.60
C CYS A 177 11.51 125.96 -48.79
N PRO A 178 11.38 126.56 -49.98
CA PRO A 178 10.78 125.89 -51.13
C PRO A 178 11.64 124.72 -51.65
N GLY A 179 11.18 123.48 -51.43
CA GLY A 179 11.80 122.27 -51.99
C GLY A 179 13.13 121.85 -51.36
N ASP A 180 13.37 122.23 -50.09
CA ASP A 180 14.52 121.81 -49.25
C ASP A 180 15.89 121.77 -49.94
N CYS A 181 16.14 122.74 -50.83
CA CYS A 181 17.39 122.85 -51.59
C CYS A 181 17.78 121.60 -52.41
N GLN A 182 16.82 120.71 -52.69
CA GLN A 182 17.03 119.43 -53.39
C GLN A 182 18.14 118.56 -52.75
N ASP A 183 18.31 118.65 -51.43
CA ASP A 183 19.33 117.96 -50.62
C ASP A 183 20.81 118.23 -51.01
N GLN A 184 21.06 119.10 -52.00
CA GLN A 184 22.40 119.40 -52.53
C GLN A 184 23.01 120.70 -51.96
N GLY A 185 22.28 121.46 -51.15
CA GLY A 185 22.74 122.73 -50.58
C GLY A 185 22.04 123.09 -49.28
N ARG A 186 22.63 124.02 -48.51
CA ARG A 186 22.11 124.41 -47.20
C ARG A 186 21.16 125.61 -47.29
N CYS A 187 19.92 125.48 -46.82
CA CYS A 187 19.01 126.64 -46.78
C CYS A 187 19.43 127.65 -45.71
N VAL A 188 19.61 128.92 -46.11
CA VAL A 188 19.84 130.07 -45.20
C VAL A 188 18.97 131.23 -45.68
N ASP A 189 18.18 131.81 -44.77
CA ASP A 189 17.22 132.92 -45.02
C ASP A 189 16.36 132.75 -46.29
N GLY A 190 16.02 131.49 -46.63
CA GLY A 190 15.17 131.14 -47.78
C GLY A 190 15.88 130.96 -49.13
N LYS A 191 17.21 130.77 -49.17
CA LYS A 191 17.99 130.46 -50.39
C LYS A 191 19.07 129.38 -50.16
N CYS A 192 19.59 128.82 -51.26
CA CYS A 192 20.46 127.63 -51.32
C CYS A 192 21.77 127.92 -52.09
N ASP A 193 22.84 127.14 -51.85
CA ASP A 193 24.20 127.30 -52.41
C ASP A 193 24.94 125.93 -52.47
N VAL A 194 25.80 125.66 -53.49
CA VAL A 194 26.25 124.26 -53.88
C VAL A 194 27.65 124.19 -54.55
N GLU A 195 28.44 123.12 -54.29
CA GLU A 195 29.66 122.68 -55.02
C GLU A 195 29.80 121.12 -54.97
N LEU A 196 30.58 120.42 -55.84
CA LEU A 196 30.37 118.98 -56.16
C LEU A 196 31.62 118.05 -56.33
N CYS A 197 31.52 116.78 -55.88
CA CYS A 197 32.31 115.60 -56.31
C CYS A 197 31.55 114.76 -57.38
N LEU A 198 32.19 113.77 -58.02
CA LEU A 198 31.65 113.06 -59.21
C LEU A 198 31.36 111.55 -59.05
N LEU A 199 31.79 110.91 -57.96
CA LEU A 199 31.45 109.52 -57.60
C LEU A 199 31.29 109.42 -56.07
N ASP A 200 30.61 108.37 -55.60
CA ASP A 200 30.37 108.11 -54.17
C ASP A 200 31.38 107.08 -53.64
N CYS A 201 31.80 107.23 -52.38
CA CYS A 201 32.97 106.54 -51.80
C CYS A 201 32.65 105.58 -50.65
N GLY A 202 31.36 105.37 -50.34
CA GLY A 202 30.91 104.50 -49.25
C GLY A 202 31.22 105.04 -47.85
N ASP A 203 30.77 104.31 -46.81
CA ASP A 203 30.93 104.74 -45.41
C ASP A 203 32.40 104.71 -44.92
N TYR A 204 33.26 103.92 -45.59
CA TYR A 204 34.67 103.67 -45.22
C TYR A 204 35.67 104.28 -46.21
N GLY A 205 35.23 105.28 -46.98
CA GLY A 205 36.06 105.99 -47.95
C GLY A 205 35.70 107.48 -48.06
N HIS A 206 36.65 108.30 -48.52
CA HIS A 206 36.48 109.76 -48.61
C HIS A 206 36.87 110.30 -50.01
N CYS A 207 36.05 111.21 -50.57
CA CYS A 207 36.35 111.87 -51.86
C CYS A 207 37.51 112.87 -51.69
N VAL A 208 38.62 112.63 -52.41
CA VAL A 208 39.76 113.55 -52.51
C VAL A 208 40.09 113.75 -53.98
N ASP A 209 40.02 115.00 -54.45
CA ASP A 209 40.31 115.41 -55.85
C ASP A 209 39.59 114.57 -56.93
N GLY A 210 38.36 114.10 -56.61
CA GLY A 210 37.55 113.29 -57.51
C GLY A 210 37.89 111.79 -57.54
N SER A 211 38.61 111.26 -56.55
CA SER A 211 38.84 109.82 -56.36
C SER A 211 38.62 109.43 -54.89
N CYS A 212 38.28 108.16 -54.65
CA CYS A 212 38.03 107.64 -53.31
C CYS A 212 39.32 107.09 -52.68
N ALA A 213 39.54 107.40 -51.39
CA ALA A 213 40.59 106.80 -50.58
C ALA A 213 39.96 106.03 -49.41
N CYS A 214 40.35 104.77 -49.22
CA CYS A 214 39.76 103.83 -48.25
C CYS A 214 40.50 103.80 -46.90
N GLU A 215 39.78 103.42 -45.85
CA GLU A 215 40.34 103.17 -44.52
C GLU A 215 41.03 101.78 -44.45
N ASP A 216 41.97 101.60 -43.51
CA ASP A 216 42.79 100.38 -43.40
C ASP A 216 41.92 99.12 -43.22
N GLY A 217 42.19 98.09 -44.03
CA GLY A 217 41.41 96.85 -44.09
C GLY A 217 40.34 96.81 -45.19
N PHE A 218 40.04 97.95 -45.84
CA PHE A 218 39.09 98.06 -46.94
C PHE A 218 39.78 98.34 -48.29
N ILE A 219 39.28 97.70 -49.35
CA ILE A 219 39.78 97.80 -50.73
C ILE A 219 38.62 97.87 -51.73
N GLY A 220 38.89 98.39 -52.93
CA GLY A 220 37.91 98.57 -54.01
C GLY A 220 37.96 99.98 -54.60
N GLU A 221 37.27 100.21 -55.71
CA GLU A 221 37.10 101.57 -56.27
C GLU A 221 36.04 102.38 -55.47
N ASP A 222 35.21 101.68 -54.71
CA ASP A 222 34.14 102.14 -53.82
C ASP A 222 34.39 101.81 -52.33
N CYS A 223 35.59 101.31 -52.00
CA CYS A 223 35.98 100.83 -50.67
C CYS A 223 35.11 99.70 -50.07
N GLY A 224 34.37 98.95 -50.90
CA GLY A 224 33.35 97.99 -50.45
C GLY A 224 33.81 96.57 -50.10
N GLN A 225 35.12 96.24 -50.12
CA GLN A 225 35.62 94.86 -49.94
C GLN A 225 36.68 94.77 -48.83
N THR A 226 36.75 93.63 -48.13
CA THR A 226 37.66 93.36 -47.00
C THR A 226 38.65 92.24 -47.31
N ASN A 227 39.76 92.15 -46.57
CA ASN A 227 40.76 91.09 -46.74
C ASN A 227 40.30 89.66 -46.33
N CYS A 228 39.37 89.51 -45.38
CA CYS A 228 39.07 88.20 -44.80
C CYS A 228 38.41 87.21 -45.77
N LEU A 229 38.78 85.92 -45.62
CA LEU A 229 38.28 84.83 -46.45
C LEU A 229 36.73 84.75 -46.38
N ASN A 230 36.10 84.72 -47.56
CA ASN A 230 34.64 84.71 -47.74
C ASN A 230 33.87 85.82 -46.98
N ASN A 231 34.54 86.91 -46.57
CA ASN A 231 34.01 87.94 -45.67
C ASN A 231 33.26 87.35 -44.45
N CYS A 232 33.85 86.31 -43.84
CA CYS A 232 33.30 85.57 -42.69
C CYS A 232 31.84 85.07 -42.89
N LEU A 233 31.45 84.85 -44.14
CA LEU A 233 30.10 84.44 -44.59
C LEU A 233 28.95 85.34 -44.07
N GLY A 234 29.24 86.55 -43.60
CA GLY A 234 28.28 87.43 -42.91
C GLY A 234 27.82 86.90 -41.54
N ARG A 235 28.65 86.11 -40.84
CA ARG A 235 28.38 85.44 -39.55
C ARG A 235 29.48 85.68 -38.52
N GLY A 236 30.13 86.83 -38.64
CA GLY A 236 31.27 87.24 -37.85
C GLY A 236 31.86 88.53 -38.41
N ARG A 237 32.92 89.00 -37.76
CA ARG A 237 33.65 90.22 -38.13
C ARG A 237 35.09 89.89 -38.53
N CYS A 238 35.56 90.56 -39.57
CA CYS A 238 36.96 90.54 -39.99
C CYS A 238 37.80 91.41 -39.05
N VAL A 239 38.89 90.86 -38.50
CA VAL A 239 39.87 91.57 -37.66
C VAL A 239 41.26 91.00 -37.95
N ASP A 240 42.22 91.85 -38.33
CA ASP A 240 43.61 91.46 -38.61
C ASP A 240 43.75 90.21 -39.53
N ASP A 241 42.99 90.21 -40.63
CA ASP A 241 42.83 89.13 -41.62
C ASP A 241 42.21 87.81 -41.11
N GLU A 242 41.77 87.73 -39.84
CA GLU A 242 41.09 86.58 -39.24
C GLU A 242 39.58 86.84 -39.00
N CYS A 243 38.77 85.79 -39.09
CA CYS A 243 37.32 85.86 -38.86
C CYS A 243 36.95 85.54 -37.40
N VAL A 244 36.44 86.53 -36.67
CA VAL A 244 35.86 86.35 -35.34
C VAL A 244 34.37 86.10 -35.49
N CYS A 245 33.95 84.84 -35.32
CA CYS A 245 32.59 84.38 -35.56
C CYS A 245 31.60 84.74 -34.45
N ASP A 246 30.33 84.93 -34.85
CA ASP A 246 29.20 85.11 -33.94
C ASP A 246 28.65 83.72 -33.52
N GLU A 247 28.35 83.52 -32.23
CA GLU A 247 27.76 82.27 -31.75
C GLU A 247 26.42 81.96 -32.47
N PRO A 248 26.15 80.70 -32.89
CA PRO A 248 26.89 79.47 -32.59
C PRO A 248 27.91 79.04 -33.67
N TRP A 249 28.43 79.96 -34.48
CA TRP A 249 29.35 79.65 -35.58
C TRP A 249 30.83 79.64 -35.16
N THR A 250 31.63 78.84 -35.86
CA THR A 250 33.08 78.68 -35.65
C THR A 250 33.78 78.30 -36.97
N GLY A 251 35.09 78.05 -36.91
CA GLY A 251 35.93 77.75 -38.08
C GLY A 251 36.42 79.00 -38.82
N PHE A 252 37.45 78.84 -39.66
CA PHE A 252 38.25 79.94 -40.23
C PHE A 252 37.50 80.96 -41.10
N ASP A 253 36.30 80.64 -41.58
CA ASP A 253 35.40 81.56 -42.30
C ASP A 253 33.96 81.54 -41.76
N CYS A 254 33.76 81.08 -40.51
CA CYS A 254 32.47 80.98 -39.83
C CYS A 254 31.45 80.02 -40.51
N SER A 255 31.96 78.95 -41.13
CA SER A 255 31.18 77.91 -41.79
C SER A 255 30.75 76.74 -40.89
N GLU A 256 31.39 76.55 -39.73
CA GLU A 256 31.16 75.42 -38.83
C GLU A 256 30.21 75.78 -37.68
N LEU A 257 29.55 74.78 -37.09
CA LEU A 257 28.61 74.93 -35.96
C LEU A 257 29.20 74.32 -34.69
N ILE A 258 29.14 75.06 -33.58
CA ILE A 258 29.55 74.57 -32.26
C ILE A 258 28.62 73.42 -31.83
N CYS A 259 29.17 72.24 -31.59
CA CYS A 259 28.45 71.09 -31.03
C CYS A 259 28.54 71.05 -29.48
N PRO A 260 27.55 70.45 -28.79
CA PRO A 260 27.59 70.25 -27.35
C PRO A 260 28.87 69.52 -26.89
N ASN A 261 29.64 70.16 -26.00
CA ASN A 261 30.88 69.63 -25.40
C ASN A 261 31.89 69.01 -26.41
N ASP A 262 31.88 69.47 -27.66
CA ASP A 262 32.63 68.89 -28.80
C ASP A 262 32.49 67.36 -28.92
N CYS A 263 31.29 66.85 -28.60
CA CYS A 263 30.97 65.43 -28.54
C CYS A 263 31.91 64.58 -27.65
N TYR A 264 32.61 65.21 -26.69
CA TYR A 264 33.65 64.63 -25.82
C TYR A 264 34.73 63.79 -26.55
N ASP A 265 35.09 64.15 -27.80
CA ASP A 265 35.97 63.36 -28.69
C ASP A 265 35.45 61.92 -28.96
N ARG A 266 34.14 61.66 -28.82
CA ARG A 266 33.49 60.32 -28.87
C ARG A 266 32.32 60.25 -29.85
N GLY A 267 32.39 61.06 -30.89
CA GLY A 267 31.42 61.11 -31.96
C GLY A 267 31.78 62.18 -32.96
N ARG A 268 31.00 62.26 -34.04
CA ARG A 268 31.14 63.31 -35.05
C ARG A 268 30.10 64.42 -34.81
N CYS A 269 30.55 65.67 -34.81
CA CYS A 269 29.65 66.81 -34.93
C CYS A 269 29.09 66.90 -36.36
N VAL A 270 27.77 66.99 -36.51
CA VAL A 270 27.11 67.28 -37.80
C VAL A 270 25.98 68.27 -37.57
N ASN A 271 26.15 69.50 -38.07
CA ASN A 271 25.13 70.56 -38.01
C ASN A 271 24.55 70.81 -36.60
N GLY A 272 25.43 70.87 -35.59
CA GLY A 272 25.05 71.10 -34.18
C GLY A 272 24.52 69.87 -33.43
N THR A 273 24.52 68.68 -34.04
CA THR A 273 24.15 67.41 -33.38
C THR A 273 25.33 66.43 -33.37
N CYS A 274 25.60 65.85 -32.20
CA CYS A 274 26.59 64.79 -32.05
C CYS A 274 26.02 63.43 -32.50
N PHE A 275 26.80 62.69 -33.29
CA PHE A 275 26.53 61.30 -33.65
C PHE A 275 27.62 60.44 -33.01
N CYS A 276 27.26 59.71 -31.95
CA CYS A 276 28.20 59.03 -31.07
C CYS A 276 28.82 57.76 -31.65
N ASP A 277 30.04 57.47 -31.20
CA ASP A 277 30.76 56.24 -31.51
C ASP A 277 30.20 55.04 -30.72
N GLU A 278 30.54 53.82 -31.17
CA GLU A 278 30.04 52.58 -30.59
C GLU A 278 30.43 52.46 -29.11
N GLY A 279 29.40 52.38 -28.23
CA GLY A 279 29.56 52.38 -26.78
C GLY A 279 29.18 53.69 -26.08
N PHE A 280 28.91 54.78 -26.81
CA PHE A 280 28.51 56.07 -26.25
C PHE A 280 27.10 56.50 -26.72
N THR A 281 26.46 57.40 -25.95
CA THR A 281 25.11 57.93 -26.20
C THR A 281 24.93 59.28 -25.48
N GLY A 282 23.76 59.89 -25.62
CA GLY A 282 23.44 61.24 -25.12
C GLY A 282 23.66 62.34 -26.17
N GLU A 283 23.18 63.56 -25.90
CA GLU A 283 23.23 64.69 -26.85
C GLU A 283 24.65 65.20 -27.14
N ASP A 284 25.60 64.88 -26.26
CA ASP A 284 27.03 65.24 -26.33
C ASP A 284 27.97 64.02 -26.28
N CYS A 285 27.42 62.80 -26.40
CA CYS A 285 28.17 61.53 -26.29
C CYS A 285 28.89 61.28 -24.95
N GLY A 286 28.49 61.97 -23.87
CA GLY A 286 29.03 61.78 -22.54
C GLY A 286 28.58 60.48 -21.83
N GLU A 287 27.45 59.90 -22.21
CA GLU A 287 26.88 58.71 -21.57
C GLU A 287 27.47 57.41 -22.15
N ILE A 288 27.61 56.37 -21.32
CA ILE A 288 28.13 55.06 -21.73
C ILE A 288 26.98 54.06 -21.88
N THR A 289 26.89 53.41 -23.04
CA THR A 289 25.87 52.42 -23.37
C THR A 289 26.11 51.10 -22.63
N CYS A 290 25.17 50.68 -21.79
CA CYS A 290 25.21 49.37 -21.10
C CYS A 290 24.46 48.26 -21.87
N PRO A 291 24.89 46.98 -21.76
CA PRO A 291 24.22 45.83 -22.36
C PRO A 291 22.72 45.77 -22.02
N GLY A 292 21.86 45.70 -23.05
CA GLY A 292 20.41 45.61 -22.91
C GLY A 292 19.75 46.74 -22.11
N ASN A 293 20.44 47.88 -21.92
CA ASN A 293 20.11 48.91 -20.94
C ASN A 293 19.76 48.34 -19.55
N CYS A 294 20.51 47.31 -19.14
CA CYS A 294 20.33 46.54 -17.91
C CYS A 294 18.91 45.96 -17.71
N ASN A 295 18.14 45.75 -18.81
CA ASN A 295 16.75 45.30 -18.83
C ASN A 295 15.80 46.09 -17.89
N ASN A 296 16.13 47.35 -17.56
CA ASN A 296 15.48 48.15 -16.51
C ASN A 296 15.51 47.52 -15.09
N ARG A 297 16.43 46.57 -14.85
CA ARG A 297 16.59 45.77 -13.62
C ARG A 297 17.99 45.91 -12.99
N GLY A 298 18.70 46.95 -13.37
CA GLY A 298 20.01 47.33 -12.83
C GLY A 298 20.31 48.79 -13.12
N MET A 299 21.41 49.29 -12.57
CA MET A 299 21.97 50.61 -12.86
C MET A 299 23.18 50.45 -13.78
N CYS A 300 23.29 51.27 -14.82
CA CYS A 300 24.50 51.29 -15.64
C CYS A 300 25.63 51.99 -14.87
N VAL A 301 26.78 51.33 -14.73
CA VAL A 301 27.97 51.86 -14.05
C VAL A 301 29.18 51.55 -14.91
N ASN A 302 29.76 52.57 -15.55
CA ASN A 302 30.94 52.46 -16.41
C ASN A 302 30.82 51.39 -17.52
N GLY A 303 29.63 51.27 -18.15
CA GLY A 303 29.35 50.28 -19.19
C GLY A 303 29.02 48.87 -18.69
N GLN A 304 29.03 48.63 -17.37
CA GLN A 304 28.62 47.37 -16.75
C GLN A 304 27.33 47.53 -15.93
N CYS A 305 26.43 46.55 -16.00
CA CYS A 305 25.18 46.60 -15.26
C CYS A 305 25.34 46.13 -13.80
N ALA A 306 25.07 47.04 -12.85
CA ALA A 306 24.93 46.74 -11.44
C ALA A 306 23.47 46.33 -11.15
N CYS A 307 23.21 45.03 -11.09
CA CYS A 307 21.85 44.49 -11.00
C CYS A 307 21.17 44.74 -9.65
N GLN A 308 19.85 44.91 -9.70
CA GLN A 308 18.98 44.96 -8.51
C GLN A 308 18.95 43.60 -7.80
N THR A 309 18.72 43.60 -6.49
CA THR A 309 18.65 42.38 -5.67
C THR A 309 17.70 41.35 -6.26
N GLY A 310 18.21 40.16 -6.57
CA GLY A 310 17.46 39.11 -7.26
C GLY A 310 17.78 38.98 -8.75
N TYR A 311 18.53 39.89 -9.37
CA TYR A 311 18.96 39.80 -10.77
C TYR A 311 20.48 39.74 -10.93
N THR A 312 20.93 39.13 -12.04
CA THR A 312 22.33 38.88 -12.36
C THR A 312 22.52 38.71 -13.89
N GLY A 313 23.76 38.55 -14.34
CA GLY A 313 24.15 38.57 -15.75
C GLY A 313 24.50 39.97 -16.26
N GLU A 314 25.17 40.03 -17.41
CA GLU A 314 25.80 41.25 -17.97
C GLU A 314 24.80 42.37 -18.30
N ASP A 315 23.54 42.00 -18.53
CA ASP A 315 22.40 42.86 -18.83
C ASP A 315 21.29 42.78 -17.76
N CYS A 316 21.54 42.11 -16.63
CA CYS A 316 20.54 41.81 -15.57
C CYS A 316 19.30 41.02 -16.01
N SER A 317 19.35 40.30 -17.14
CA SER A 317 18.24 39.43 -17.60
C SER A 317 18.00 38.21 -16.70
N LYS A 318 19.03 37.70 -16.02
CA LYS A 318 18.97 36.42 -15.31
C LYS A 318 18.49 36.61 -13.88
N LEU A 319 17.53 35.78 -13.46
CA LEU A 319 16.99 35.79 -12.10
C LEU A 319 17.89 34.94 -11.18
N THR A 320 18.17 35.41 -9.97
CA THR A 320 19.12 34.82 -9.02
C THR A 320 18.39 33.84 -8.10
N CYS A 321 18.70 32.54 -8.20
CA CYS A 321 18.19 31.54 -7.26
C CYS A 321 19.08 31.38 -6.01
N PRO A 322 18.51 30.98 -4.86
CA PRO A 322 19.26 30.66 -3.64
C PRO A 322 20.44 29.70 -3.92
N LYS A 323 21.66 30.15 -3.61
CA LYS A 323 22.94 29.45 -3.85
C LYS A 323 23.09 28.76 -5.23
N ASN A 324 22.46 29.28 -6.29
CA ASN A 324 22.37 28.61 -7.60
C ASN A 324 21.88 27.15 -7.52
N CYS A 325 20.96 26.86 -6.59
CA CYS A 325 20.42 25.53 -6.32
C CYS A 325 21.49 24.48 -5.93
N ASN A 326 22.63 24.92 -5.38
CA ASN A 326 23.81 24.12 -5.00
C ASN A 326 24.27 23.13 -6.09
N GLU A 327 24.04 23.46 -7.37
CA GLU A 327 24.32 22.60 -8.54
C GLU A 327 23.52 21.27 -8.56
N ARG A 328 22.40 21.20 -7.84
CA ARG A 328 21.52 20.01 -7.66
C ARG A 328 20.05 20.32 -7.94
N GLY A 329 19.82 21.11 -8.98
CA GLY A 329 18.49 21.49 -9.44
C GLY A 329 18.53 22.58 -10.50
N HIS A 330 17.35 22.95 -10.98
CA HIS A 330 17.15 23.97 -12.00
C HIS A 330 16.45 25.20 -11.43
N CYS A 331 17.01 26.38 -11.69
CA CYS A 331 16.42 27.65 -11.30
C CYS A 331 15.25 28.01 -12.21
N PHE A 332 14.04 28.11 -11.65
CA PHE A 332 12.83 28.49 -12.38
C PHE A 332 12.06 29.56 -11.61
N ASN A 333 11.90 30.75 -12.23
CA ASN A 333 11.25 31.92 -11.62
C ASN A 333 11.78 32.27 -10.20
N GLY A 334 13.08 32.08 -9.96
CA GLY A 334 13.75 32.47 -8.71
C GLY A 334 13.62 31.44 -7.59
N LYS A 335 12.86 30.36 -7.83
CA LYS A 335 12.78 29.17 -6.98
C LYS A 335 13.63 28.05 -7.58
N CYS A 336 14.27 27.26 -6.73
CA CYS A 336 14.91 26.03 -7.17
C CYS A 336 13.88 24.89 -7.33
N ILE A 337 13.94 24.21 -8.47
CA ILE A 337 13.32 22.89 -8.68
C ILE A 337 14.45 21.88 -8.53
N CYS A 338 14.42 21.09 -7.46
CA CYS A 338 15.53 20.21 -7.10
C CYS A 338 15.56 18.92 -7.92
N ASP A 339 16.76 18.39 -8.10
CA ASP A 339 16.95 17.06 -8.69
C ASP A 339 16.45 15.96 -7.74
N PRO A 340 16.07 14.77 -8.24
CA PRO A 340 15.61 13.67 -7.40
C PRO A 340 16.60 13.34 -6.27
N GLY A 341 16.09 13.32 -5.03
CA GLY A 341 16.91 13.18 -3.81
C GLY A 341 17.31 14.50 -3.15
N PHE A 342 16.87 15.67 -3.65
CA PHE A 342 17.18 16.97 -3.03
C PHE A 342 15.94 17.83 -2.76
N GLU A 343 16.00 18.63 -1.70
CA GLU A 343 14.93 19.54 -1.26
C GLU A 343 15.46 20.79 -0.53
N GLY A 344 14.54 21.61 -0.03
CA GLY A 344 14.83 22.93 0.54
C GLY A 344 14.82 24.04 -0.51
N GLU A 345 14.89 25.31 -0.07
CA GLU A 345 14.77 26.48 -0.95
C GLU A 345 15.93 26.60 -1.97
N ASP A 346 17.06 25.95 -1.68
CA ASP A 346 18.29 25.96 -2.46
C ASP A 346 18.78 24.56 -2.86
N CYS A 347 18.00 23.49 -2.64
CA CYS A 347 18.40 22.09 -2.89
C CYS A 347 19.63 21.62 -2.09
N SER A 348 19.93 22.23 -0.94
CA SER A 348 21.02 21.78 -0.06
C SER A 348 20.64 20.65 0.91
N ILE A 349 19.34 20.37 1.08
CA ILE A 349 18.86 19.26 1.90
C ILE A 349 18.80 18.01 1.01
N LEU A 350 19.30 16.89 1.52
CA LEU A 350 19.28 15.60 0.85
C LEU A 350 18.02 14.84 1.31
N SER A 351 17.02 14.74 0.43
CA SER A 351 15.74 14.06 0.69
C SER A 351 15.96 12.57 0.90
N CYS A 352 15.36 12.01 1.93
CA CYS A 352 15.29 10.56 2.11
C CYS A 352 14.15 9.93 1.30
N PRO A 353 14.29 8.66 0.85
CA PRO A 353 13.25 7.93 0.14
C PRO A 353 11.89 8.01 0.84
N ASP A 354 10.87 8.48 0.12
CA ASP A 354 9.47 8.69 0.56
C ASP A 354 9.30 9.26 1.99
N ASN A 355 10.20 10.17 2.40
CA ASN A 355 10.28 10.72 3.76
C ASN A 355 10.29 9.64 4.86
N CYS A 356 10.99 8.54 4.60
CA CYS A 356 11.05 7.34 5.44
C CYS A 356 9.66 6.79 5.81
N ASN A 357 8.66 6.96 4.93
CA ASN A 357 7.24 6.66 5.14
C ASN A 357 6.62 7.26 6.43
N ASN A 358 7.30 8.22 7.07
CA ASN A 358 7.03 8.71 8.43
C ASN A 358 7.14 7.60 9.52
N ARG A 359 8.02 6.62 9.31
CA ARG A 359 8.34 5.46 10.18
C ARG A 359 9.84 5.31 10.42
N GLY A 360 10.56 6.44 10.41
CA GLY A 360 12.01 6.49 10.58
C GLY A 360 12.51 7.93 10.59
N GLN A 361 13.80 8.09 10.88
CA GLN A 361 14.49 9.38 10.91
C GLN A 361 15.40 9.49 9.68
N CYS A 362 15.20 10.55 8.89
CA CYS A 362 16.08 10.88 7.78
C CYS A 362 17.43 11.40 8.31
N ILE A 363 18.52 10.69 8.04
CA ILE A 363 19.88 11.07 8.44
C ILE A 363 20.79 11.02 7.21
N ASN A 364 21.17 12.20 6.70
CA ASN A 364 22.03 12.34 5.53
C ASN A 364 21.53 11.56 4.29
N GLY A 365 20.23 11.59 4.00
CA GLY A 365 19.63 10.90 2.85
C GLY A 365 19.34 9.41 3.06
N GLU A 366 19.80 8.82 4.16
CA GLU A 366 19.54 7.44 4.55
C GLU A 366 18.45 7.39 5.64
N CYS A 367 17.51 6.45 5.52
CA CYS A 367 16.44 6.27 6.49
C CYS A 367 16.85 5.35 7.64
N VAL A 368 16.93 5.89 8.85
CA VAL A 368 17.08 5.10 10.08
C VAL A 368 15.69 4.76 10.61
N CYS A 369 15.21 3.55 10.31
CA CYS A 369 13.84 3.13 10.59
C CYS A 369 13.52 2.96 12.09
N ASP A 370 12.26 3.23 12.43
CA ASP A 370 11.72 2.95 13.76
C ASP A 370 11.62 1.44 14.01
N ALA A 371 11.62 1.04 15.28
CA ALA A 371 11.62 -0.37 15.67
C ALA A 371 10.39 -1.13 15.12
N GLY A 372 10.65 -2.09 14.23
CA GLY A 372 9.63 -2.84 13.50
C GLY A 372 9.53 -2.49 12.02
N TYR A 373 10.35 -1.56 11.50
CA TYR A 373 10.41 -1.19 10.09
C TYR A 373 11.82 -1.30 9.50
N GLN A 374 11.89 -1.58 8.20
CA GLN A 374 13.13 -1.74 7.42
C GLN A 374 12.92 -1.31 5.95
N GLY A 375 13.94 -1.49 5.11
CA GLY A 375 13.94 -1.04 3.72
C GLY A 375 14.50 0.39 3.58
N GLU A 376 14.83 0.80 2.35
CA GLU A 376 15.48 2.10 2.08
C GLU A 376 14.59 3.31 2.42
N ASP A 377 13.27 3.09 2.51
CA ASP A 377 12.23 4.09 2.80
C ASP A 377 11.41 3.77 4.06
N CYS A 378 11.78 2.75 4.85
CA CYS A 378 11.01 2.25 6.00
C CYS A 378 9.55 1.82 5.71
N SER A 379 9.22 1.45 4.46
CA SER A 379 7.90 0.89 4.12
C SER A 379 7.72 -0.56 4.58
N GLU A 380 8.79 -1.35 4.61
CA GLU A 380 8.74 -2.77 4.97
C GLU A 380 8.62 -2.96 6.49
N LEU A 381 7.87 -3.98 6.91
CA LEU A 381 7.82 -4.44 8.29
C LEU A 381 8.99 -5.38 8.59
N SER A 382 9.80 -5.07 9.60
CA SER A 382 10.88 -5.95 10.07
C SER A 382 10.33 -7.24 10.67
N CYS A 383 10.88 -8.38 10.25
CA CYS A 383 10.56 -9.65 10.88
C CYS A 383 11.39 -9.93 12.14
N PRO A 384 10.83 -10.65 13.14
CA PRO A 384 11.57 -11.08 14.33
C PRO A 384 12.89 -11.78 13.98
N ASN A 385 14.01 -11.27 14.53
CA ASN A 385 15.38 -11.78 14.35
C ASN A 385 15.77 -12.13 12.89
N ASN A 386 15.26 -11.40 11.89
CA ASN A 386 15.42 -11.71 10.46
C ASN A 386 15.06 -13.17 10.08
N CYS A 387 14.10 -13.77 10.78
CA CYS A 387 13.72 -15.17 10.63
C CYS A 387 14.89 -16.16 10.81
N GLN A 388 15.92 -15.78 11.58
CA GLN A 388 17.15 -16.56 11.85
C GLN A 388 17.87 -17.04 10.57
N ASP A 389 17.68 -16.31 9.46
CA ASP A 389 18.10 -16.64 8.09
C ASP A 389 17.58 -18.02 7.60
N ARG A 390 16.40 -18.46 8.09
CA ARG A 390 15.77 -19.79 7.87
C ARG A 390 14.29 -19.68 7.50
N GLY A 391 13.94 -18.61 6.80
CA GLY A 391 12.61 -18.32 6.33
C GLY A 391 12.61 -17.01 5.53
N ARG A 392 11.48 -16.72 4.89
CA ARG A 392 11.25 -15.42 4.25
C ARG A 392 10.41 -14.52 5.14
N CYS A 393 10.75 -13.24 5.20
CA CYS A 393 9.87 -12.23 5.78
C CYS A 393 8.74 -11.91 4.79
N VAL A 394 7.50 -11.85 5.27
CA VAL A 394 6.34 -11.34 4.53
C VAL A 394 5.46 -10.57 5.51
N ASP A 395 5.26 -9.27 5.26
CA ASP A 395 4.41 -8.38 6.08
C ASP A 395 4.73 -8.41 7.59
N GLY A 396 6.01 -8.54 7.95
CA GLY A 396 6.49 -8.65 9.34
C GLY A 396 6.35 -10.05 9.96
N LEU A 397 5.78 -11.02 9.25
CA LEU A 397 5.66 -12.42 9.67
C LEU A 397 6.71 -13.30 9.00
N CYS A 398 7.38 -14.14 9.79
CA CYS A 398 8.31 -15.14 9.28
C CYS A 398 7.57 -16.37 8.71
N ILE A 399 7.77 -16.63 7.42
CA ILE A 399 7.35 -17.88 6.76
C ILE A 399 8.57 -18.79 6.67
N CYS A 400 8.66 -19.74 7.60
CA CYS A 400 9.83 -20.58 7.81
C CYS A 400 10.10 -21.62 6.73
N ASP A 401 11.37 -21.95 6.55
CA ASP A 401 11.82 -23.05 5.69
C ASP A 401 11.43 -24.42 6.25
N LYS A 402 11.41 -25.43 5.37
CA LYS A 402 11.11 -26.82 5.75
C LYS A 402 12.09 -27.32 6.81
N GLY A 403 11.56 -27.66 8.00
CA GLY A 403 12.35 -28.04 9.17
C GLY A 403 12.47 -26.94 10.23
N TYR A 404 11.80 -25.79 10.06
CA TYR A 404 11.77 -24.69 11.03
C TYR A 404 10.34 -24.17 11.30
N ALA A 405 10.15 -23.54 12.46
CA ALA A 405 8.90 -22.91 12.93
C ALA A 405 9.19 -21.93 14.09
N GLY A 406 8.13 -21.33 14.65
CA GLY A 406 8.22 -20.26 15.64
C GLY A 406 8.20 -18.88 14.99
N GLU A 407 7.96 -17.83 15.77
CA GLU A 407 7.77 -16.45 15.29
C GLU A 407 8.99 -15.88 14.55
N ASP A 408 10.18 -16.41 14.82
CA ASP A 408 11.45 -16.06 14.19
C ASP A 408 12.14 -17.26 13.49
N CYS A 409 11.44 -18.38 13.27
CA CYS A 409 11.99 -19.62 12.71
C CYS A 409 13.15 -20.28 13.51
N SER A 410 13.38 -19.90 14.78
CA SER A 410 14.40 -20.54 15.63
C SER A 410 14.11 -22.00 15.99
N ILE A 411 12.85 -22.44 15.97
CA ILE A 411 12.44 -23.77 16.43
C ILE A 411 12.61 -24.77 15.27
N LYS A 412 13.57 -25.69 15.36
CA LYS A 412 13.64 -26.83 14.44
C LYS A 412 12.41 -27.74 14.60
N THR A 413 11.66 -27.96 13.52
CA THR A 413 10.56 -28.93 13.49
C THR A 413 11.07 -30.33 13.16
N CYS A 414 10.56 -31.32 13.89
CA CYS A 414 10.91 -32.71 13.65
C CYS A 414 10.06 -33.35 12.53
N PRO A 415 10.56 -34.41 11.88
CA PRO A 415 9.80 -35.17 10.88
C PRO A 415 8.44 -35.62 11.44
N LYS A 416 7.35 -35.13 10.81
CA LYS A 416 5.94 -35.40 11.18
C LYS A 416 5.61 -35.21 12.68
N ASP A 417 6.29 -34.27 13.36
CA ASP A 417 6.18 -34.06 14.81
C ASP A 417 6.35 -35.35 15.62
N CYS A 418 7.29 -36.20 15.19
CA CYS A 418 7.58 -37.51 15.76
C CYS A 418 6.35 -38.42 15.91
N MET A 419 5.32 -38.22 15.07
CA MET A 419 4.05 -38.95 15.05
C MET A 419 3.32 -38.97 16.42
N GLY A 420 3.61 -37.99 17.30
CA GLY A 420 3.16 -37.97 18.70
C GLY A 420 3.75 -39.08 19.59
N ARG A 421 4.83 -39.74 19.13
CA ARG A 421 5.42 -40.98 19.70
C ARG A 421 6.90 -40.83 20.07
N GLY A 422 7.37 -39.60 20.17
CA GLY A 422 8.71 -39.26 20.66
C GLY A 422 8.85 -37.77 20.94
N GLU A 423 9.93 -37.40 21.63
CA GLU A 423 10.28 -36.00 21.88
C GLU A 423 11.12 -35.44 20.72
N CYS A 424 10.82 -34.21 20.31
CA CYS A 424 11.61 -33.51 19.31
C CYS A 424 12.82 -32.81 19.96
N VAL A 425 14.04 -33.27 19.64
CA VAL A 425 15.29 -32.73 20.20
C VAL A 425 16.20 -32.29 19.04
N ASP A 426 16.41 -30.98 18.92
CA ASP A 426 17.24 -30.35 17.88
C ASP A 426 16.89 -30.75 16.43
N GLY A 427 15.59 -30.95 16.16
CA GLY A 427 15.09 -31.39 14.84
C GLY A 427 15.21 -32.90 14.57
N LYS A 428 15.64 -33.68 15.56
CA LYS A 428 15.66 -35.15 15.53
C LYS A 428 14.69 -35.72 16.55
N CYS A 429 13.92 -36.73 16.16
CA CYS A 429 13.06 -37.46 17.09
C CYS A 429 13.85 -38.38 18.03
N VAL A 430 13.49 -38.34 19.31
CA VAL A 430 13.87 -39.30 20.35
C VAL A 430 12.62 -40.11 20.69
N CYS A 431 12.52 -41.31 20.14
CA CYS A 431 11.30 -42.10 20.23
C CYS A 431 11.04 -42.66 21.63
N PHE A 432 9.76 -42.73 22.00
CA PHE A 432 9.34 -43.42 23.22
C PHE A 432 9.54 -44.93 23.08
N VAL A 433 9.61 -45.63 24.22
CA VAL A 433 9.84 -47.08 24.26
C VAL A 433 8.79 -47.81 23.44
N GLY A 434 9.24 -48.69 22.54
CA GLY A 434 8.39 -49.38 21.56
C GLY A 434 8.32 -48.71 20.18
N PHE A 435 8.92 -47.53 19.99
CA PHE A 435 8.96 -46.83 18.71
C PHE A 435 10.40 -46.59 18.21
N THR A 436 10.56 -46.56 16.89
CA THR A 436 11.82 -46.37 16.16
C THR A 436 11.56 -45.68 14.82
N GLY A 437 12.59 -45.56 13.97
CA GLY A 437 12.54 -44.82 12.72
C GLY A 437 12.83 -43.32 12.91
N LYS A 438 12.84 -42.55 11.82
CA LYS A 438 13.25 -41.13 11.82
C LYS A 438 12.17 -40.17 12.34
N ASP A 439 10.92 -40.61 12.34
CA ASP A 439 9.71 -39.88 12.74
C ASP A 439 8.92 -40.62 13.82
N CYS A 440 9.51 -41.65 14.45
CA CYS A 440 8.85 -42.54 15.42
C CYS A 440 7.58 -43.23 14.92
N GLY A 441 7.40 -43.34 13.59
CA GLY A 441 6.30 -44.06 12.96
C GLY A 441 6.48 -45.58 12.89
N GLU A 442 7.70 -46.10 13.12
CA GLU A 442 8.00 -47.52 13.09
C GLU A 442 7.87 -48.12 14.51
N LEU A 443 7.33 -49.33 14.62
CA LEU A 443 7.23 -50.06 15.90
C LEU A 443 8.47 -50.95 16.10
N THR A 444 9.03 -50.91 17.30
CA THR A 444 10.19 -51.73 17.70
C THR A 444 9.71 -53.10 18.17
N CYS A 445 10.14 -54.17 17.51
CA CYS A 445 9.80 -55.53 17.94
C CYS A 445 10.64 -56.03 19.13
N PRO A 446 10.12 -56.95 19.96
CA PRO A 446 10.88 -57.62 21.02
C PRO A 446 12.19 -58.22 20.51
N ASN A 447 13.32 -57.82 21.11
CA ASN A 447 14.69 -58.25 20.80
C ASN A 447 15.05 -58.28 19.28
N ASP A 448 14.43 -57.41 18.48
CA ASP A 448 14.51 -57.40 17.00
C ASP A 448 14.29 -58.79 16.36
N CYS A 449 13.41 -59.59 16.96
CA CYS A 449 13.11 -60.97 16.59
C CYS A 449 14.34 -61.90 16.53
N LEU A 450 15.45 -61.53 17.20
CA LEU A 450 16.70 -62.29 17.33
C LEU A 450 17.34 -62.76 16.01
N ASP A 451 17.19 -61.98 14.91
CA ASP A 451 17.54 -62.36 13.53
C ASP A 451 16.85 -63.66 13.04
N ARG A 452 15.73 -64.03 13.67
CA ARG A 452 14.97 -65.28 13.45
C ARG A 452 13.49 -65.04 13.13
N GLY A 453 13.14 -63.81 12.80
CA GLY A 453 11.79 -63.42 12.41
C GLY A 453 11.81 -62.15 11.57
N HIS A 454 10.64 -61.75 11.09
CA HIS A 454 10.42 -60.43 10.50
C HIS A 454 9.53 -59.61 11.43
N CYS A 455 9.97 -58.39 11.77
CA CYS A 455 9.14 -57.46 12.53
C CYS A 455 7.99 -56.95 11.66
N VAL A 456 6.74 -57.13 12.11
CA VAL A 456 5.53 -56.63 11.44
C VAL A 456 4.64 -55.97 12.48
N ASN A 457 4.43 -54.66 12.37
CA ASN A 457 3.60 -53.87 13.29
C ASN A 457 3.93 -54.08 14.79
N GLY A 458 5.22 -54.23 15.13
CA GLY A 458 5.68 -54.45 16.52
C GLY A 458 5.58 -55.90 17.01
N GLN A 459 5.08 -56.83 16.19
CA GLN A 459 5.02 -58.26 16.50
C GLN A 459 6.01 -59.04 15.62
N CYS A 460 6.69 -60.04 16.19
CA CYS A 460 7.61 -60.89 15.46
C CYS A 460 6.90 -62.02 14.68
N VAL A 461 7.11 -62.06 13.37
CA VAL A 461 6.70 -63.16 12.49
C VAL A 461 7.88 -64.13 12.32
N CYS A 462 7.91 -65.17 13.13
CA CYS A 462 9.06 -66.07 13.23
C CYS A 462 9.34 -66.90 11.98
N HIS A 463 10.62 -67.13 11.71
CA HIS A 463 11.09 -68.04 10.67
C HIS A 463 10.76 -69.49 11.04
N LYS A 464 10.59 -70.33 10.01
CA LYS A 464 10.17 -71.73 10.16
C LYS A 464 11.09 -72.51 11.11
N GLY A 465 10.55 -72.92 12.25
CA GLY A 465 11.30 -73.61 13.31
C GLY A 465 11.53 -72.76 14.56
N PHE A 466 11.07 -71.51 14.59
CA PHE A 466 11.04 -70.65 15.77
C PHE A 466 9.63 -70.14 16.11
N THR A 467 9.41 -69.79 17.37
CA THR A 467 8.15 -69.31 17.96
C THR A 467 8.44 -68.46 19.21
N GLY A 468 7.40 -67.92 19.86
CA GLY A 468 7.51 -66.97 20.97
C GLY A 468 7.53 -65.51 20.51
N GLU A 469 7.34 -64.56 21.44
CA GLU A 469 7.14 -63.13 21.12
C GLU A 469 8.35 -62.47 20.44
N ASP A 470 9.55 -63.01 20.63
CA ASP A 470 10.83 -62.55 20.06
C ASP A 470 11.54 -63.61 19.20
N CYS A 471 10.86 -64.72 18.87
CA CYS A 471 11.41 -65.87 18.15
C CYS A 471 12.58 -66.61 18.85
N SER A 472 12.69 -66.50 20.17
CA SER A 472 13.70 -67.23 20.97
C SER A 472 13.44 -68.74 21.05
N GLU A 473 12.18 -69.18 21.06
CA GLU A 473 11.80 -70.58 21.24
C GLU A 473 11.91 -71.39 19.95
N LYS A 474 12.35 -72.65 20.02
CA LYS A 474 12.36 -73.57 18.86
C LYS A 474 11.05 -74.35 18.75
N THR A 475 10.42 -74.32 17.58
CA THR A 475 9.20 -75.11 17.31
C THR A 475 9.51 -76.60 17.25
N CYS A 476 8.90 -77.41 18.12
CA CYS A 476 8.98 -78.87 18.03
C CYS A 476 8.10 -79.45 16.91
N PRO A 477 8.45 -80.63 16.35
CA PRO A 477 7.62 -81.36 15.39
C PRO A 477 6.18 -81.55 15.89
N LYS A 478 5.20 -80.99 15.17
CA LYS A 478 3.76 -80.99 15.50
C LYS A 478 3.42 -80.57 16.95
N ASN A 479 4.22 -79.72 17.58
CA ASN A 479 4.12 -79.40 19.02
C ASN A 479 4.10 -80.64 19.94
N CYS A 480 4.77 -81.73 19.55
CA CYS A 480 4.72 -83.01 20.25
C CYS A 480 3.30 -83.60 20.41
N LEU A 481 2.35 -83.16 19.57
CA LEU A 481 0.92 -83.53 19.60
C LEU A 481 0.29 -83.38 21.00
N ASP A 482 0.82 -82.43 21.80
CA ASP A 482 0.49 -82.19 23.21
C ASP A 482 0.63 -83.43 24.11
N ARG A 483 1.35 -84.46 23.62
CA ARG A 483 1.67 -85.76 24.25
C ARG A 483 3.13 -85.81 24.73
N GLY A 484 3.74 -84.65 24.88
CA GLY A 484 5.08 -84.44 25.39
C GLY A 484 5.36 -82.96 25.60
N TYR A 485 6.60 -82.64 25.96
CA TYR A 485 7.09 -81.26 26.07
C TYR A 485 8.29 -81.04 25.16
N CYS A 486 8.47 -79.80 24.70
CA CYS A 486 9.53 -79.43 23.78
C CYS A 486 10.82 -79.08 24.53
N VAL A 487 11.95 -79.68 24.14
CA VAL A 487 13.29 -79.35 24.65
C VAL A 487 14.25 -79.15 23.48
N ASP A 488 14.72 -77.92 23.30
CA ASP A 488 15.63 -77.50 22.22
C ASP A 488 15.19 -77.88 20.78
N GLY A 489 13.87 -77.93 20.54
CA GLY A 489 13.29 -78.34 19.25
C GLY A 489 13.13 -79.85 19.06
N LYS A 490 13.42 -80.66 20.09
CA LYS A 490 13.12 -82.10 20.13
C LYS A 490 12.02 -82.39 21.16
N CYS A 491 11.09 -83.28 20.80
CA CYS A 491 10.06 -83.73 21.73
C CYS A 491 10.61 -84.70 22.79
N VAL A 492 10.18 -84.49 24.04
CA VAL A 492 10.27 -85.45 25.14
C VAL A 492 8.86 -85.90 25.46
N CYS A 493 8.53 -87.14 25.13
CA CYS A 493 7.17 -87.66 25.23
C CYS A 493 6.79 -88.05 26.66
N TYR A 494 5.50 -87.96 26.98
CA TYR A 494 4.95 -88.53 28.21
C TYR A 494 4.87 -90.06 28.11
N GLU A 495 4.72 -90.73 29.25
CA GLU A 495 4.50 -92.19 29.29
C GLU A 495 3.27 -92.56 28.44
N GLY A 496 3.38 -93.67 27.71
CA GLY A 496 2.43 -94.05 26.66
C GLY A 496 2.82 -93.64 25.24
N PHE A 497 3.85 -92.79 25.03
CA PHE A 497 4.15 -92.20 23.72
C PHE A 497 5.64 -92.17 23.34
N THR A 498 5.94 -92.32 22.05
CA THR A 498 7.28 -92.25 21.45
C THR A 498 7.27 -91.58 20.06
N GLY A 499 8.44 -91.49 19.43
CA GLY A 499 8.62 -90.90 18.10
C GLY A 499 9.10 -89.45 18.14
N PRO A 500 9.41 -88.84 16.98
CA PRO A 500 9.99 -87.50 16.90
C PRO A 500 9.00 -86.37 17.26
N ASP A 501 7.71 -86.68 17.25
CA ASP A 501 6.56 -85.79 17.46
C ASP A 501 5.53 -86.38 18.46
N CYS A 502 5.91 -87.42 19.22
CA CYS A 502 5.05 -88.17 20.14
C CYS A 502 3.76 -88.76 19.51
N SER A 503 3.78 -89.03 18.20
CA SER A 503 2.64 -89.62 17.48
C SER A 503 2.45 -91.13 17.70
N ILE A 504 3.49 -91.85 18.13
CA ILE A 504 3.50 -93.31 18.22
C ILE A 504 3.12 -93.69 19.66
N LEU A 505 2.03 -94.42 19.89
CA LEU A 505 1.78 -95.00 21.21
C LEU A 505 2.73 -96.17 21.49
N THR A 506 3.17 -96.33 22.74
CA THR A 506 3.64 -97.62 23.27
C THR A 506 2.44 -98.51 23.56
N CYS A 507 2.52 -99.79 23.24
CA CYS A 507 1.52 -100.76 23.71
C CYS A 507 1.81 -101.22 25.16
N PRO A 508 0.78 -101.67 25.92
CA PRO A 508 0.96 -102.27 27.24
C PRO A 508 1.93 -103.47 27.21
N ASP A 509 2.98 -103.43 28.03
CA ASP A 509 4.04 -104.45 28.17
C ASP A 509 4.57 -105.03 26.83
N ASP A 510 4.61 -104.21 25.78
CA ASP A 510 4.93 -104.57 24.39
C ASP A 510 4.20 -105.84 23.90
N CYS A 511 2.96 -106.02 24.37
CA CYS A 511 2.10 -107.17 24.08
C CYS A 511 2.64 -108.54 24.53
N GLN A 512 3.57 -108.55 25.51
CA GLN A 512 4.19 -109.75 26.10
C GLN A 512 4.85 -110.70 25.04
N ASP A 513 5.28 -110.15 23.90
CA ASP A 513 5.68 -110.91 22.69
C ASP A 513 4.59 -111.91 22.16
N GLN A 514 3.33 -111.82 22.61
CA GLN A 514 2.19 -112.69 22.20
C GLN A 514 1.18 -111.98 21.28
N GLY A 515 1.62 -110.93 20.58
CA GLY A 515 0.80 -110.15 19.67
C GLY A 515 1.60 -109.05 19.00
N ARG A 516 0.90 -108.22 18.22
CA ARG A 516 1.49 -107.09 17.48
C ARG A 516 0.87 -105.76 17.91
N CYS A 517 1.71 -104.77 18.18
CA CYS A 517 1.26 -103.43 18.55
C CYS A 517 0.73 -102.67 17.32
N GLU A 518 -0.57 -102.35 17.29
CA GLU A 518 -1.16 -101.47 16.27
C GLU A 518 -1.83 -100.26 16.93
N ASN A 519 -1.28 -99.06 16.68
CA ASN A 519 -1.75 -97.78 17.22
C ASN A 519 -1.86 -97.69 18.76
N GLY A 520 -1.07 -98.48 19.49
CA GLY A 520 -1.09 -98.52 20.96
C GLY A 520 -2.05 -99.55 21.56
N VAL A 521 -2.74 -100.34 20.74
CA VAL A 521 -3.55 -101.48 21.17
C VAL A 521 -2.85 -102.77 20.75
N CYS A 522 -2.76 -103.73 21.67
CA CYS A 522 -2.23 -105.05 21.36
C CYS A 522 -3.22 -105.89 20.55
N VAL A 523 -2.84 -106.27 19.33
CA VAL A 523 -3.56 -107.24 18.51
C VAL A 523 -2.95 -108.61 18.77
N CYS A 524 -3.58 -109.37 19.66
CA CYS A 524 -3.10 -110.64 20.16
C CYS A 524 -3.13 -111.78 19.14
N ASP A 525 -2.18 -112.71 19.24
CA ASP A 525 -2.14 -113.92 18.43
C ASP A 525 -3.20 -114.96 18.85
N GLU A 526 -3.45 -115.97 18.00
CA GLU A 526 -4.61 -116.88 18.13
C GLU A 526 -4.73 -117.58 19.50
N GLY A 527 -5.68 -117.08 20.30
CA GLY A 527 -6.09 -117.63 21.59
C GLY A 527 -5.60 -116.85 22.81
N PHE A 528 -4.91 -115.73 22.62
CA PHE A 528 -4.60 -114.75 23.66
C PHE A 528 -5.63 -113.61 23.65
N ILE A 529 -5.93 -113.06 24.82
CA ILE A 529 -6.89 -111.96 25.06
C ILE A 529 -6.39 -111.07 26.21
N GLY A 530 -6.85 -109.82 26.26
CA GLY A 530 -6.42 -108.81 27.24
C GLY A 530 -5.72 -107.64 26.57
N GLU A 531 -5.55 -106.53 27.30
CA GLU A 531 -4.99 -105.29 26.74
C GLU A 531 -3.47 -105.38 26.46
N ASP A 532 -2.80 -106.35 27.09
CA ASP A 532 -1.38 -106.71 26.92
C ASP A 532 -1.18 -108.14 26.35
N CYS A 533 -2.26 -108.83 25.97
CA CYS A 533 -2.28 -110.24 25.55
C CYS A 533 -1.90 -111.31 26.60
N SER A 534 -1.81 -110.98 27.90
CA SER A 534 -1.46 -111.95 28.95
C SER A 534 -2.52 -113.05 29.22
N GLY A 535 -3.77 -112.87 28.80
CA GLY A 535 -4.88 -113.77 29.10
C GLY A 535 -5.00 -114.96 28.15
N GLY A 536 -4.69 -116.17 28.62
CA GLY A 536 -4.74 -117.39 27.81
C GLY A 536 -6.10 -118.13 27.79
N LYS A 537 -6.61 -118.37 26.58
CA LYS A 537 -7.56 -119.45 26.18
C LYS A 537 -8.68 -119.85 27.16
N THR A 538 -9.88 -119.27 26.97
CA THR A 538 -11.17 -119.92 27.32
C THR A 538 -12.10 -119.88 26.09
N ALA A 539 -12.94 -120.90 25.90
CA ALA A 539 -13.58 -121.18 24.62
C ALA A 539 -14.87 -120.40 24.34
N CYS A 540 -14.93 -119.71 23.19
CA CYS A 540 -16.16 -119.30 22.53
C CYS A 540 -16.51 -120.31 21.42
N ILE A 541 -17.78 -120.72 21.34
CA ILE A 541 -18.21 -121.89 20.54
C ILE A 541 -18.64 -121.48 19.13
N ASN A 542 -18.15 -122.21 18.12
CA ASN A 542 -18.52 -122.04 16.72
C ASN A 542 -19.90 -122.66 16.44
N LEU A 543 -20.88 -121.85 16.02
CA LEU A 543 -22.29 -122.24 15.94
C LEU A 543 -22.75 -122.50 14.49
N THR A 544 -22.07 -123.40 13.78
CA THR A 544 -22.44 -123.84 12.43
C THR A 544 -22.74 -125.34 12.39
N LEU A 545 -24.02 -125.73 12.55
CA LEU A 545 -24.75 -126.81 11.82
C LEU A 545 -25.97 -127.35 12.58
N THR A 546 -27.18 -126.86 12.25
CA THR A 546 -28.40 -127.71 12.19
C THR A 546 -29.30 -127.26 11.04
N THR A 547 -29.21 -128.03 9.95
CA THR A 547 -30.11 -128.13 8.79
C THR A 547 -31.61 -127.89 9.02
N PHE A 548 -32.29 -127.16 8.11
CA PHE A 548 -33.23 -127.72 7.10
C PHE A 548 -34.16 -126.65 6.48
N LEU A 549 -34.19 -126.56 5.13
CA LEU A 549 -35.28 -126.02 4.26
C LEU A 549 -35.67 -124.52 4.46
N THR A 550 -35.97 -123.72 3.41
CA THR A 550 -36.21 -123.97 1.97
C THR A 550 -35.80 -122.73 1.13
N LYS A 551 -35.87 -122.87 -0.20
CA LYS A 551 -35.81 -121.84 -1.28
C LYS A 551 -36.12 -120.37 -0.84
N GLN A 552 -35.51 -119.33 -1.41
CA GLN A 552 -35.16 -119.18 -2.84
C GLN A 552 -34.10 -118.07 -3.12
N TYR A 553 -33.53 -118.11 -4.34
CA TYR A 553 -32.57 -117.17 -4.94
C TYR A 553 -31.11 -117.16 -4.46
N TYR A 554 -30.22 -116.89 -5.42
CA TYR A 554 -28.78 -117.08 -5.38
C TYR A 554 -28.12 -115.99 -6.24
N ARG A 555 -27.23 -115.16 -5.69
CA ARG A 555 -25.83 -115.04 -6.11
C ARG A 555 -25.06 -113.98 -5.30
N PRO A 556 -23.71 -114.06 -5.22
CA PRO A 556 -22.97 -113.37 -4.18
C PRO A 556 -21.97 -112.31 -4.68
N VAL A 557 -21.82 -111.23 -3.92
CA VAL A 557 -20.53 -110.56 -3.66
C VAL A 557 -20.57 -110.03 -2.23
N LEU A 558 -19.60 -110.42 -1.40
CA LEU A 558 -18.95 -109.58 -0.38
C LEU A 558 -17.84 -110.41 0.28
N GLN A 559 -16.62 -109.88 0.30
CA GLN A 559 -15.54 -110.39 1.11
C GLN A 559 -15.54 -109.63 2.44
N GLY A 560 -15.28 -110.35 3.53
CA GLY A 560 -15.28 -109.78 4.88
C GLY A 560 -16.06 -110.69 5.84
N THR A 561 -15.33 -111.29 6.78
CA THR A 561 -15.94 -111.74 8.04
C THR A 561 -16.24 -110.49 8.85
N ASP A 562 -17.45 -109.95 8.69
CA ASP A 562 -17.91 -108.79 9.45
C ASP A 562 -18.08 -109.16 10.93
N PHE A 563 -17.00 -109.00 11.69
CA PHE A 563 -17.06 -108.88 13.14
C PHE A 563 -17.68 -107.53 13.48
N GLN A 564 -19.00 -107.47 13.32
CA GLN A 564 -19.79 -106.25 13.43
C GLN A 564 -19.64 -105.69 14.85
N CYS A 565 -18.76 -104.68 14.98
CA CYS A 565 -18.58 -103.93 16.22
C CYS A 565 -19.82 -103.08 16.46
N LEU A 566 -20.84 -103.70 17.07
CA LEU A 566 -22.10 -103.07 17.43
C LEU A 566 -21.88 -101.99 18.50
N SER A 567 -21.61 -100.77 18.04
CA SER A 567 -22.12 -99.59 18.72
C SER A 567 -23.61 -99.82 18.96
N THR A 568 -24.03 -99.84 20.21
CA THR A 568 -25.43 -100.15 20.56
C THR A 568 -26.40 -99.01 20.22
N VAL A 569 -25.90 -97.91 19.63
CA VAL A 569 -26.65 -96.72 19.20
C VAL A 569 -26.10 -96.25 17.86
N SER A 570 -26.99 -95.92 16.92
CA SER A 570 -26.62 -95.33 15.62
C SER A 570 -26.24 -93.85 15.80
N PRO A 571 -25.20 -93.35 15.12
CA PRO A 571 -24.95 -91.92 15.06
C PRO A 571 -26.04 -91.19 14.26
N PRO A 572 -26.32 -89.91 14.56
CA PRO A 572 -27.08 -89.06 13.66
C PRO A 572 -26.29 -88.84 12.35
N LYS A 573 -26.99 -88.45 11.29
CA LYS A 573 -26.45 -88.19 9.94
C LYS A 573 -26.94 -86.84 9.43
N ASP A 574 -26.33 -86.36 8.35
CA ASP A 574 -26.83 -85.23 7.55
C ASP A 574 -27.17 -83.97 8.36
N LEU A 575 -26.34 -83.69 9.38
CA LEU A 575 -26.40 -82.46 10.18
C LEU A 575 -26.20 -81.25 9.26
N THR A 576 -27.20 -80.38 9.22
CA THR A 576 -27.20 -79.16 8.41
C THR A 576 -27.61 -77.96 9.25
N VAL A 577 -26.96 -76.83 8.97
CA VAL A 577 -27.27 -75.52 9.56
C VAL A 577 -28.31 -74.84 8.67
N VAL A 578 -29.42 -74.41 9.25
CA VAL A 578 -30.60 -73.90 8.53
C VAL A 578 -30.59 -72.37 8.48
N GLU A 579 -30.54 -71.73 9.65
CA GLU A 579 -30.45 -70.28 9.80
C GLU A 579 -29.42 -69.93 10.88
N VAL A 580 -28.80 -68.75 10.75
CA VAL A 580 -27.80 -68.22 11.66
C VAL A 580 -28.11 -66.75 11.92
N THR A 581 -28.11 -66.36 13.18
CA THR A 581 -28.29 -64.97 13.63
C THR A 581 -27.03 -64.52 14.40
N PRO A 582 -27.01 -63.34 15.04
CA PRO A 582 -25.92 -62.98 15.95
C PRO A 582 -25.86 -63.87 17.20
N GLU A 583 -27.00 -64.38 17.67
CA GLU A 583 -27.13 -65.04 18.99
C GLU A 583 -27.69 -66.48 18.91
N THR A 584 -28.15 -66.93 17.74
CA THR A 584 -28.79 -68.23 17.55
C THR A 584 -28.31 -68.96 16.30
N VAL A 585 -28.37 -70.29 16.35
CA VAL A 585 -28.13 -71.19 15.20
C VAL A 585 -29.20 -72.27 15.18
N ASP A 586 -29.88 -72.40 14.04
CA ASP A 586 -30.87 -73.45 13.80
C ASP A 586 -30.23 -74.65 13.08
N LEU A 587 -30.54 -75.84 13.58
CA LEU A 587 -29.97 -77.12 13.17
C LEU A 587 -31.06 -78.12 12.78
N THR A 588 -30.76 -78.98 11.81
CA THR A 588 -31.56 -80.17 11.49
C THR A 588 -30.67 -81.36 11.15
N TRP A 589 -31.09 -82.59 11.48
CA TRP A 589 -30.33 -83.82 11.25
C TRP A 589 -31.22 -85.04 11.02
N GLU A 590 -30.63 -86.08 10.45
CA GLU A 590 -31.23 -87.39 10.23
C GLU A 590 -30.76 -88.40 11.29
N ASN A 591 -31.52 -89.48 11.47
CA ASN A 591 -31.16 -90.63 12.33
C ASN A 591 -32.03 -91.83 11.95
N GLU A 592 -31.43 -93.02 11.96
CA GLU A 592 -32.01 -94.29 11.51
C GLU A 592 -32.72 -95.06 12.64
N MET A 593 -32.28 -94.89 13.90
CA MET A 593 -32.94 -95.50 15.06
C MET A 593 -33.69 -94.47 15.91
N ARG A 594 -34.68 -94.95 16.66
CA ARG A 594 -35.32 -94.17 17.72
C ARG A 594 -34.43 -94.18 18.96
N VAL A 595 -34.22 -93.01 19.54
CA VAL A 595 -33.32 -92.76 20.66
C VAL A 595 -34.10 -92.09 21.80
N THR A 596 -33.54 -92.04 23.02
CA THR A 596 -34.23 -91.36 24.14
C THR A 596 -34.07 -89.84 24.04
N GLU A 597 -32.88 -89.39 23.65
CA GLU A 597 -32.53 -87.98 23.48
C GLU A 597 -31.38 -87.84 22.48
N TYR A 598 -31.16 -86.61 22.01
CA TYR A 598 -29.91 -86.18 21.40
C TYR A 598 -29.22 -85.23 22.38
N LEU A 599 -27.91 -85.38 22.51
CA LEU A 599 -27.06 -84.41 23.20
C LEU A 599 -26.36 -83.57 22.14
N ILE A 600 -26.55 -82.26 22.17
CA ILE A 600 -25.84 -81.30 21.33
C ILE A 600 -24.79 -80.63 22.21
N THR A 601 -23.51 -80.77 21.87
CA THR A 601 -22.43 -79.97 22.48
C THR A 601 -21.95 -78.93 21.50
N TYR A 602 -21.55 -77.76 22.00
CA TYR A 602 -21.08 -76.63 21.21
C TYR A 602 -20.00 -75.86 21.97
N MET A 603 -18.92 -75.53 21.27
CA MET A 603 -17.78 -74.79 21.85
C MET A 603 -17.26 -73.74 20.85
N PRO A 604 -16.85 -72.54 21.31
CA PRO A 604 -16.11 -71.60 20.46
C PRO A 604 -14.84 -72.26 19.90
N THR A 605 -14.47 -71.98 18.65
CA THR A 605 -13.21 -72.49 18.06
C THR A 605 -11.97 -71.68 18.48
N ALA A 606 -12.16 -70.60 19.24
CA ALA A 606 -11.09 -69.81 19.84
C ALA A 606 -10.50 -70.51 21.10
N PRO A 607 -9.17 -70.38 21.36
CA PRO A 607 -8.54 -70.97 22.54
C PRO A 607 -9.11 -70.37 23.82
N GLY A 608 -9.45 -71.25 24.78
CA GLY A 608 -10.11 -70.85 26.04
C GLY A 608 -11.64 -70.86 26.00
N GLY A 609 -12.26 -71.19 24.85
CA GLY A 609 -13.71 -71.41 24.78
C GLY A 609 -14.18 -72.56 25.69
N LEU A 610 -15.31 -72.34 26.38
CA LEU A 610 -15.97 -73.38 27.18
C LEU A 610 -16.82 -74.27 26.27
N GLU A 611 -16.83 -75.59 26.53
CA GLU A 611 -17.84 -76.49 25.95
C GLU A 611 -19.15 -76.34 26.73
N LEU A 612 -20.23 -76.11 25.99
CA LEU A 612 -21.60 -76.02 26.48
C LEU A 612 -22.42 -77.15 25.87
N ASP A 613 -23.47 -77.60 26.55
CA ASP A 613 -24.34 -78.66 26.04
C ASP A 613 -25.84 -78.39 26.26
N MET A 614 -26.66 -79.04 25.44
CA MET A 614 -28.11 -79.06 25.58
C MET A 614 -28.69 -80.42 25.17
N GLN A 615 -29.72 -80.87 25.89
CA GLN A 615 -30.48 -82.08 25.58
C GLN A 615 -31.70 -81.75 24.70
N VAL A 616 -31.95 -82.58 23.70
CA VAL A 616 -33.10 -82.48 22.78
C VAL A 616 -33.88 -83.81 22.80
N PRO A 617 -35.22 -83.80 22.93
CA PRO A 617 -36.02 -85.02 22.93
C PRO A 617 -35.80 -85.92 21.71
N GLY A 618 -35.74 -87.24 21.92
CA GLY A 618 -35.36 -88.20 20.86
C GLY A 618 -36.36 -88.37 19.70
N ASP A 619 -37.55 -87.80 19.81
CA ASP A 619 -38.55 -87.64 18.75
C ASP A 619 -38.32 -86.40 17.87
N GLN A 620 -37.52 -85.43 18.33
CA GLN A 620 -37.16 -84.23 17.58
C GLN A 620 -35.88 -84.46 16.76
N LYS A 621 -35.80 -83.80 15.60
CA LYS A 621 -34.67 -83.85 14.65
C LYS A 621 -34.15 -82.46 14.29
N ILE A 622 -34.58 -81.45 15.05
CA ILE A 622 -34.26 -80.02 14.88
C ILE A 622 -33.95 -79.40 16.24
N ALA A 623 -33.13 -78.36 16.28
CA ALA A 623 -32.87 -77.57 17.48
C ALA A 623 -32.39 -76.16 17.16
N THR A 624 -32.70 -75.21 18.04
CA THR A 624 -32.15 -73.85 18.05
C THR A 624 -31.17 -73.73 19.22
N ILE A 625 -29.89 -73.55 18.94
CA ILE A 625 -28.92 -73.07 19.95
C ILE A 625 -29.15 -71.57 20.15
N ARG A 626 -29.01 -71.08 21.38
CA ARG A 626 -29.25 -69.68 21.78
C ARG A 626 -28.10 -69.17 22.65
N GLU A 627 -28.11 -67.87 22.95
CA GLU A 627 -27.13 -67.22 23.84
C GLU A 627 -25.68 -67.35 23.33
N LEU A 628 -25.51 -67.38 22.00
CA LEU A 628 -24.20 -67.39 21.34
C LEU A 628 -23.63 -65.98 21.21
N GLU A 629 -22.30 -65.86 21.20
CA GLU A 629 -21.62 -64.57 21.03
C GLU A 629 -21.62 -64.12 19.55
N PRO A 630 -21.93 -62.85 19.23
CA PRO A 630 -21.89 -62.35 17.86
C PRO A 630 -20.50 -62.28 17.19
N GLY A 631 -20.43 -62.78 15.96
CA GLY A 631 -19.22 -62.81 15.14
C GLY A 631 -18.16 -63.83 15.59
N VAL A 632 -18.58 -64.91 16.26
CA VAL A 632 -17.72 -66.00 16.79
C VAL A 632 -17.99 -67.30 16.02
N GLU A 633 -16.96 -68.11 15.79
CA GLU A 633 -17.10 -69.45 15.21
C GLU A 633 -17.23 -70.51 16.30
N TYR A 634 -18.18 -71.42 16.11
CA TYR A 634 -18.48 -72.54 17.00
C TYR A 634 -18.31 -73.88 16.26
N MET A 635 -17.74 -74.86 16.96
CA MET A 635 -17.84 -76.27 16.61
C MET A 635 -19.07 -76.84 17.32
N ILE A 636 -20.00 -77.41 16.57
CA ILE A 636 -21.22 -78.07 17.08
C ILE A 636 -21.10 -79.57 16.83
N SER A 637 -21.48 -80.39 17.81
CA SER A 637 -21.51 -81.86 17.70
C SER A 637 -22.83 -82.42 18.24
N VAL A 638 -23.52 -83.22 17.42
CA VAL A 638 -24.78 -83.89 17.79
C VAL A 638 -24.53 -85.37 18.01
N TYR A 639 -24.83 -85.85 19.20
CA TYR A 639 -24.75 -87.26 19.61
C TYR A 639 -26.16 -87.82 19.82
N ALA A 640 -26.38 -89.06 19.40
CA ALA A 640 -27.58 -89.82 19.76
C ALA A 640 -27.36 -90.56 21.09
N VAL A 641 -28.37 -90.55 21.98
CA VAL A 641 -28.31 -91.22 23.29
C VAL A 641 -29.48 -92.18 23.44
N LEU A 642 -29.19 -93.44 23.78
CA LEU A 642 -30.17 -94.49 24.01
C LEU A 642 -29.70 -95.39 25.17
N ASN A 643 -30.55 -95.59 26.18
CA ASN A 643 -30.27 -96.42 27.36
C ASN A 643 -28.92 -96.05 28.04
N ASN A 644 -28.70 -94.75 28.26
CA ASN A 644 -27.48 -94.15 28.83
C ASN A 644 -26.18 -94.47 28.06
N LYS A 645 -26.28 -94.88 26.79
CA LYS A 645 -25.13 -95.02 25.87
C LYS A 645 -25.20 -93.95 24.79
N ARG A 646 -24.05 -93.35 24.50
CA ARG A 646 -23.86 -92.28 23.51
C ARG A 646 -23.31 -92.88 22.21
N SER A 647 -23.76 -92.39 21.05
CA SER A 647 -23.18 -92.70 19.75
C SER A 647 -21.82 -91.99 19.55
N VAL A 648 -21.16 -92.23 18.41
CA VAL A 648 -20.22 -91.23 17.85
C VAL A 648 -21.01 -89.99 17.37
N PRO A 649 -20.43 -88.79 17.36
CA PRO A 649 -21.13 -87.58 16.93
C PRO A 649 -21.15 -87.43 15.40
N VAL A 650 -22.06 -86.58 14.92
CA VAL A 650 -21.89 -85.82 13.68
C VAL A 650 -21.64 -84.35 14.05
N SER A 651 -20.72 -83.68 13.36
CA SER A 651 -20.25 -82.34 13.74
C SER A 651 -20.22 -81.36 12.57
N ALA A 652 -20.42 -80.07 12.88
CA ALA A 652 -20.40 -78.96 11.92
C ALA A 652 -19.67 -77.74 12.52
N ARG A 653 -19.18 -76.84 11.66
CA ARG A 653 -18.71 -75.50 12.06
C ARG A 653 -19.65 -74.43 11.52
N VAL A 654 -19.89 -73.41 12.34
CA VAL A 654 -20.76 -72.27 12.02
C VAL A 654 -20.17 -71.01 12.62
N ALA A 655 -20.30 -69.87 11.97
CA ALA A 655 -19.94 -68.57 12.53
C ALA A 655 -21.18 -67.70 12.66
N THR A 656 -21.45 -67.19 13.87
CA THR A 656 -22.56 -66.27 14.12
C THR A 656 -22.36 -64.96 13.35
N HIS A 657 -23.46 -64.29 13.06
CA HIS A 657 -23.44 -63.00 12.39
C HIS A 657 -23.04 -61.87 13.35
N LEU A 658 -22.70 -60.70 12.80
CA LEU A 658 -22.61 -59.45 13.57
C LEU A 658 -24.01 -58.85 13.72
N PRO A 659 -24.30 -58.14 14.84
CA PRO A 659 -25.58 -57.44 15.01
C PRO A 659 -25.72 -56.31 13.99
N GLU A 660 -26.98 -55.93 13.73
CA GLU A 660 -27.30 -54.75 12.94
C GLU A 660 -27.22 -53.50 13.86
N PRO A 661 -26.60 -52.38 13.44
CA PRO A 661 -26.49 -51.19 14.28
C PRO A 661 -27.84 -50.52 14.59
N GLU A 662 -28.16 -50.32 15.87
CA GLU A 662 -29.40 -49.63 16.25
C GLU A 662 -29.23 -48.11 16.40
N GLY A 663 -30.36 -47.41 16.58
CA GLY A 663 -30.37 -46.00 16.97
C GLY A 663 -30.06 -44.97 15.88
N LEU A 664 -29.80 -45.39 14.63
CA LEU A 664 -29.38 -44.51 13.52
C LEU A 664 -30.33 -43.32 13.31
N LYS A 665 -29.83 -42.11 13.57
CA LYS A 665 -30.59 -40.85 13.60
C LYS A 665 -29.74 -39.69 13.09
N PHE A 666 -30.40 -38.63 12.62
CA PHE A 666 -29.75 -37.40 12.15
C PHE A 666 -29.98 -36.31 13.19
N LYS A 667 -28.89 -35.73 13.70
CA LYS A 667 -28.90 -34.74 14.77
C LYS A 667 -28.99 -33.32 14.22
N SER A 668 -28.33 -33.05 13.11
CA SER A 668 -28.49 -31.82 12.33
C SER A 668 -28.33 -32.10 10.82
N VAL A 669 -29.09 -31.36 10.00
CA VAL A 669 -29.18 -31.56 8.55
C VAL A 669 -29.11 -30.20 7.86
N ARG A 670 -27.90 -29.84 7.40
CA ARG A 670 -27.63 -28.59 6.69
C ARG A 670 -27.88 -28.77 5.19
N ASP A 671 -27.50 -27.78 4.40
CA ASP A 671 -27.54 -27.84 2.95
C ASP A 671 -26.38 -28.64 2.35
N THR A 672 -25.21 -28.60 3.02
CA THR A 672 -23.96 -29.21 2.55
C THR A 672 -23.33 -30.18 3.56
N SER A 673 -23.95 -30.37 4.75
CA SER A 673 -23.53 -31.37 5.73
C SER A 673 -24.69 -32.06 6.45
N VAL A 674 -24.44 -33.28 6.97
CA VAL A 674 -25.36 -34.05 7.82
C VAL A 674 -24.59 -34.63 9.00
N GLU A 675 -25.09 -34.37 10.20
CA GLU A 675 -24.60 -34.94 11.45
C GLU A 675 -25.42 -36.18 11.81
N VAL A 676 -24.77 -37.35 11.80
CA VAL A 676 -25.33 -38.67 12.07
C VAL A 676 -24.96 -39.09 13.49
N GLN A 677 -25.87 -39.80 14.17
CA GLN A 677 -25.65 -40.45 15.46
C GLN A 677 -26.27 -41.85 15.45
N TRP A 678 -25.71 -42.79 16.19
CA TRP A 678 -26.23 -44.14 16.40
C TRP A 678 -26.01 -44.58 17.85
N ASP A 679 -26.54 -45.73 18.24
CA ASP A 679 -26.42 -46.23 19.61
C ASP A 679 -25.22 -47.21 19.74
N PRO A 680 -24.53 -47.25 20.89
CA PRO A 680 -23.33 -48.07 21.08
C PRO A 680 -23.65 -49.57 21.18
N LEU A 681 -22.76 -50.42 20.65
CA LEU A 681 -22.87 -51.88 20.70
C LEU A 681 -21.96 -52.49 21.78
N ASP A 682 -22.56 -53.25 22.69
CA ASP A 682 -21.90 -53.92 23.83
C ASP A 682 -21.30 -55.30 23.46
N ILE A 683 -20.53 -55.32 22.36
CA ILE A 683 -19.81 -56.50 21.86
C ILE A 683 -18.41 -56.11 21.37
N SER A 684 -17.48 -57.06 21.26
CA SER A 684 -16.16 -56.84 20.63
C SER A 684 -16.22 -56.92 19.09
N PHE A 685 -15.58 -55.95 18.44
CA PHE A 685 -15.56 -55.61 17.00
C PHE A 685 -14.54 -54.46 16.77
N ASP A 686 -14.07 -54.26 15.54
CA ASP A 686 -12.91 -53.41 15.21
C ASP A 686 -13.29 -51.93 15.00
N GLY A 687 -14.36 -51.68 14.23
CA GLY A 687 -14.85 -50.34 13.91
C GLY A 687 -16.18 -50.34 13.15
N TRP A 688 -16.53 -49.20 12.58
CA TRP A 688 -17.74 -48.97 11.80
C TRP A 688 -17.41 -48.57 10.36
N ASN A 689 -18.29 -48.87 9.42
CA ASN A 689 -18.34 -48.24 8.10
C ASN A 689 -19.64 -47.44 7.97
N LEU A 690 -19.52 -46.13 7.76
CA LEU A 690 -20.64 -45.21 7.53
C LEU A 690 -20.60 -44.71 6.08
N ILE A 691 -21.59 -45.12 5.29
CA ILE A 691 -21.65 -44.94 3.84
C ILE A 691 -22.78 -43.98 3.48
N PHE A 692 -22.51 -42.96 2.67
CA PHE A 692 -23.52 -42.09 2.06
C PHE A 692 -23.61 -42.37 0.56
N ARG A 693 -24.80 -42.73 0.06
CA ARG A 693 -25.10 -42.90 -1.36
C ARG A 693 -26.17 -41.90 -1.80
N ASN A 694 -25.91 -41.11 -2.83
CA ASN A 694 -26.94 -40.25 -3.41
C ASN A 694 -28.02 -41.13 -4.09
N THR A 695 -29.31 -40.87 -3.86
CA THR A 695 -30.38 -41.71 -4.43
C THR A 695 -30.79 -41.29 -5.84
N VAL A 696 -30.40 -40.09 -6.28
CA VAL A 696 -30.82 -39.46 -7.54
C VAL A 696 -29.69 -39.43 -8.58
N LYS A 697 -28.43 -39.46 -8.14
CA LYS A 697 -27.24 -39.40 -9.00
C LYS A 697 -26.32 -40.59 -8.79
N GLU A 698 -25.73 -41.09 -9.86
CA GLU A 698 -24.67 -42.10 -9.83
C GLU A 698 -23.28 -41.49 -9.57
N ASP A 699 -23.19 -40.55 -8.61
CA ASP A 699 -21.94 -39.85 -8.22
C ASP A 699 -21.02 -40.73 -7.33
N GLY A 700 -21.43 -41.96 -7.01
CA GLY A 700 -20.68 -42.93 -6.18
C GLY A 700 -21.23 -43.10 -4.75
N GLU A 701 -20.47 -43.83 -3.92
CA GLU A 701 -20.70 -43.96 -2.47
C GLU A 701 -19.54 -43.31 -1.69
N ILE A 702 -19.84 -42.48 -0.70
CA ILE A 702 -18.85 -41.89 0.21
C ILE A 702 -18.72 -42.82 1.42
N LEU A 703 -17.61 -43.54 1.53
CA LEU A 703 -17.30 -44.46 2.63
C LEU A 703 -16.42 -43.79 3.69
N ASN A 704 -16.89 -43.77 4.94
CA ASN A 704 -16.13 -43.35 6.11
C ASN A 704 -15.93 -44.55 7.04
N SER A 705 -14.68 -44.97 7.28
CA SER A 705 -14.35 -45.99 8.27
C SER A 705 -13.97 -45.33 9.60
N LEU A 706 -14.66 -45.71 10.68
CA LEU A 706 -14.55 -45.08 12.00
C LEU A 706 -14.10 -46.09 13.05
N GLY A 707 -13.19 -45.68 13.93
CA GLY A 707 -12.77 -46.50 15.07
C GLY A 707 -13.77 -46.48 16.24
N ARG A 708 -13.49 -47.26 17.28
CA ARG A 708 -14.11 -47.04 18.59
C ARG A 708 -13.51 -45.81 19.28
N PRO A 709 -14.26 -45.12 20.16
CA PRO A 709 -15.63 -45.42 20.61
C PRO A 709 -16.70 -44.62 19.84
N GLU A 710 -16.48 -44.31 18.56
CA GLU A 710 -17.34 -43.37 17.83
C GLU A 710 -18.80 -43.83 17.73
N THR A 711 -19.71 -42.88 17.96
CA THR A 711 -21.18 -43.03 17.88
C THR A 711 -21.85 -41.84 17.17
N THR A 712 -21.06 -40.93 16.62
CA THR A 712 -21.51 -39.70 15.96
C THR A 712 -20.50 -39.28 14.88
N PHE A 713 -20.96 -38.64 13.80
CA PHE A 713 -20.11 -38.18 12.70
C PHE A 713 -20.79 -37.06 11.89
N GLU A 714 -20.07 -36.01 11.48
CA GLU A 714 -20.58 -35.00 10.53
C GLU A 714 -19.96 -35.23 9.14
N GLN A 715 -20.80 -35.64 8.18
CA GLN A 715 -20.43 -35.72 6.78
C GLN A 715 -20.63 -34.36 6.12
N SER A 716 -19.56 -33.76 5.61
CA SER A 716 -19.57 -32.53 4.81
C SER A 716 -19.46 -32.82 3.30
N GLY A 717 -19.62 -31.80 2.47
CA GLY A 717 -19.48 -31.91 1.01
C GLY A 717 -20.69 -32.50 0.28
N LEU A 718 -21.86 -32.57 0.93
CA LEU A 718 -23.10 -33.06 0.32
C LEU A 718 -23.73 -32.00 -0.59
N GLY A 719 -24.52 -32.43 -1.57
CA GLY A 719 -25.23 -31.53 -2.47
C GLY A 719 -26.54 -30.99 -1.85
N PRO A 720 -26.88 -29.70 -2.03
CA PRO A 720 -28.06 -29.10 -1.42
C PRO A 720 -29.38 -29.55 -2.07
N GLY A 721 -30.39 -29.81 -1.23
CA GLY A 721 -31.72 -30.26 -1.64
C GLY A 721 -31.77 -31.68 -2.24
N GLN A 722 -30.82 -32.55 -1.91
CA GLN A 722 -30.66 -33.90 -2.48
C GLN A 722 -30.90 -34.97 -1.42
N GLU A 723 -31.41 -36.13 -1.85
CA GLU A 723 -31.61 -37.30 -0.98
C GLU A 723 -30.38 -38.21 -1.00
N TYR A 724 -29.99 -38.66 0.20
CA TYR A 724 -28.93 -39.61 0.44
C TYR A 724 -29.45 -40.79 1.28
N GLU A 725 -29.17 -42.00 0.82
CA GLU A 725 -29.26 -43.22 1.62
C GLU A 725 -28.00 -43.34 2.47
N VAL A 726 -28.16 -43.36 3.80
CA VAL A 726 -27.07 -43.49 4.78
C VAL A 726 -27.09 -44.90 5.34
N LYS A 727 -25.98 -45.64 5.24
CA LYS A 727 -25.83 -47.01 5.74
C LYS A 727 -24.73 -47.07 6.80
N LEU A 728 -24.99 -47.76 7.89
CA LEU A 728 -24.03 -48.01 8.97
C LEU A 728 -23.82 -49.52 9.14
N GLN A 729 -22.56 -49.97 9.12
CA GLN A 729 -22.16 -51.37 9.28
C GLN A 729 -21.12 -51.53 10.40
N VAL A 730 -21.19 -52.67 11.11
CA VAL A 730 -20.13 -53.13 12.04
C VAL A 730 -19.04 -53.84 11.25
N VAL A 731 -17.78 -53.69 11.66
CA VAL A 731 -16.61 -54.42 11.12
C VAL A 731 -15.94 -55.22 12.23
N LYS A 732 -15.69 -56.54 12.02
CA LYS A 732 -14.96 -57.42 12.95
C LYS A 732 -14.17 -58.48 12.18
N ASN A 733 -12.85 -58.57 12.36
CA ASN A 733 -11.98 -59.52 11.68
C ASN A 733 -12.20 -59.56 10.15
N ASN A 734 -12.29 -58.38 9.52
CA ASN A 734 -12.64 -58.18 8.10
C ASN A 734 -14.02 -58.71 7.64
N LYS A 735 -14.88 -59.17 8.55
CA LYS A 735 -16.31 -59.44 8.28
C LYS A 735 -17.13 -58.17 8.49
N LEU A 736 -18.12 -57.95 7.63
CA LEU A 736 -19.09 -56.85 7.71
C LEU A 736 -20.43 -57.34 8.29
N GLY A 737 -21.05 -56.54 9.14
CA GLY A 737 -22.40 -56.75 9.65
C GLY A 737 -23.50 -56.32 8.67
N LYS A 738 -24.75 -56.60 9.02
CA LYS A 738 -25.90 -56.09 8.24
C LYS A 738 -25.95 -54.55 8.31
N PRO A 739 -26.21 -53.85 7.18
CA PRO A 739 -26.26 -52.40 7.15
C PRO A 739 -27.58 -51.82 7.67
N ALA A 740 -27.54 -51.18 8.84
CA ALA A 740 -28.64 -50.31 9.26
C ALA A 740 -28.72 -49.13 8.30
N SER A 741 -29.87 -48.96 7.63
CA SER A 741 -29.99 -48.09 6.45
C SER A 741 -31.14 -47.08 6.59
N LYS A 742 -30.90 -45.81 6.26
CA LYS A 742 -31.87 -44.71 6.48
C LYS A 742 -31.64 -43.52 5.54
N ASN A 743 -32.70 -42.98 4.94
CA ASN A 743 -32.60 -41.83 4.03
C ASN A 743 -32.62 -40.49 4.79
N VAL A 744 -31.87 -39.52 4.27
CA VAL A 744 -31.86 -38.11 4.68
C VAL A 744 -31.96 -37.21 3.43
N ILE A 745 -32.63 -36.07 3.55
CA ILE A 745 -32.68 -35.05 2.48
C ILE A 745 -31.98 -33.80 3.02
N THR A 746 -30.94 -33.33 2.33
CA THR A 746 -30.23 -32.10 2.71
C THR A 746 -31.14 -30.87 2.57
N SER A 747 -30.91 -29.86 3.40
CA SER A 747 -31.62 -28.58 3.29
C SER A 747 -31.41 -27.97 1.90
N LYS A 748 -32.42 -27.26 1.39
CA LYS A 748 -32.25 -26.45 0.18
C LYS A 748 -31.48 -25.18 0.54
N SER A 749 -30.48 -24.81 -0.25
CA SER A 749 -29.79 -23.53 -0.06
C SER A 749 -30.79 -22.38 -0.15
N THR A 750 -30.71 -21.46 0.81
CA THR A 750 -31.54 -20.26 0.91
C THR A 750 -30.97 -19.08 0.12
N HIS A 751 -29.78 -19.23 -0.47
CA HIS A 751 -29.04 -18.19 -1.18
C HIS A 751 -28.81 -18.59 -2.65
N PRO A 752 -29.47 -17.94 -3.64
CA PRO A 752 -29.39 -18.34 -5.06
C PRO A 752 -28.02 -18.19 -5.74
N HIS A 753 -26.99 -17.68 -5.03
CA HIS A 753 -25.71 -17.29 -5.63
C HIS A 753 -24.48 -17.84 -4.86
N CYS A 754 -24.40 -19.16 -4.69
CA CYS A 754 -23.14 -19.88 -4.53
C CYS A 754 -23.28 -21.34 -5.02
N LEU A 755 -23.06 -21.56 -6.32
CA LEU A 755 -22.80 -22.90 -6.87
C LEU A 755 -21.30 -23.00 -7.18
N PRO A 756 -20.53 -23.87 -6.50
CA PRO A 756 -19.18 -24.20 -6.96
C PRO A 756 -19.31 -25.00 -8.26
N ALA A 757 -18.88 -24.41 -9.38
CA ALA A 757 -18.87 -25.08 -10.67
C ALA A 757 -17.74 -26.12 -10.71
N TYR A 758 -18.04 -27.36 -10.32
CA TYR A 758 -17.17 -28.50 -10.55
C TYR A 758 -17.06 -28.79 -12.06
N HIS A 759 -16.12 -28.11 -12.71
CA HIS A 759 -15.63 -28.43 -14.04
C HIS A 759 -14.17 -28.86 -13.97
N SER A 760 -13.87 -29.97 -14.64
CA SER A 760 -12.63 -30.74 -14.48
C SER A 760 -11.38 -29.98 -14.94
N PHE A 761 -10.41 -29.83 -14.04
CA PHE A 761 -9.01 -29.53 -14.36
C PHE A 761 -8.07 -30.47 -13.58
N PRO A 762 -6.88 -30.79 -14.11
CA PRO A 762 -5.97 -31.77 -13.52
C PRO A 762 -5.23 -31.22 -12.30
N LEU A 763 -4.53 -32.10 -11.57
CA LEU A 763 -3.64 -31.71 -10.48
C LEU A 763 -2.46 -30.88 -11.03
N ASP A 764 -2.47 -29.58 -10.76
CA ASP A 764 -1.35 -28.87 -10.13
C ASP A 764 -1.77 -27.47 -9.66
N LEU A 765 -1.07 -26.93 -8.65
CA LEU A 765 -1.35 -25.67 -7.93
C LEU A 765 -2.73 -25.55 -7.24
N LEU A 766 -2.72 -25.67 -5.91
CA LEU A 766 -3.71 -25.00 -5.07
C LEU A 766 -3.08 -24.58 -3.73
N HIS A 767 -2.68 -23.32 -3.66
CA HIS A 767 -2.33 -22.59 -2.44
C HIS A 767 -3.08 -21.25 -2.46
N ALA A 768 -3.41 -20.72 -1.27
CA ALA A 768 -3.93 -19.37 -1.06
C ALA A 768 -5.27 -19.01 -1.76
N LEU A 769 -6.39 -19.51 -1.22
CA LEU A 769 -7.58 -18.68 -1.01
C LEU A 769 -8.13 -18.93 0.39
N HIS A 770 -8.10 -17.91 1.25
CA HIS A 770 -8.86 -17.90 2.50
C HIS A 770 -10.33 -17.53 2.19
N PRO A 771 -11.31 -18.03 2.97
CA PRO A 771 -12.68 -17.56 2.86
C PRO A 771 -12.79 -16.13 3.41
N VAL A 772 -13.26 -15.21 2.57
CA VAL A 772 -13.87 -13.95 3.00
C VAL A 772 -15.37 -14.19 3.12
N CYS A 773 -15.98 -13.74 4.22
CA CYS A 773 -17.43 -13.80 4.47
C CYS A 773 -18.08 -12.43 4.28
#